data_AF-T0QT56-F1
#
_entry.id   AF-T0QT56-F1
#
_cell.length_a   1.000
_cell.length_b   1.000
_cell.length_c   1.000
_cell.angle_alpha   90.00
_cell.angle_beta   90.00
_cell.angle_gamma   90.00
#
_symmetry.space_group_name_H-M   'P 1'
#
loop_
_entity.id
_entity.type
_entity.pdbx_description
1 polymer ?
#
loop_
_entity_poly.entity_id
_entity_poly.type
_entity_poly.pdbx_seq_one_letter_code
_entity_poly.pdbx_strand_id
1 'polypeptide(L)'
;MEASAPVEMVEDDATLLTPKAARPWGGLKITQFRSRRASTPEPNSSATGAPTTTYHIKDCKPDVVALLHRALDEKDAALAMQAVTTHPKLVASPLQDDTVLLHHLCQWPQIGAALELLQHCVHEYPEGVAYMDKRGRAPLHYLCMNPSVTVRAIQVLVVAFPVSAAMCDKESCLPVHYLCLNSSQTIDMTMMLHNYETFSLRNHEGRTPLHCVLLRPECEFELCATVLSLAPETTSVVDSMGRTILHMVAAHPTHIESQLLQLLLSLDVNAAQHSDMHGQLPLHRAVANPKVTAAALRQLLHAFPGAVDVVDGHGQSSLHLLCSNEALAMKLVVEYAAVATSVPTSLLWLDDEASTSLHIACMNPSSSPEMIRAIYDLHPDAATALDKYGCTPFHYACSHPSISVDLVWLFLDHARAITSVVDQVERRGKTPLHYLAANRHVSVDMISIVFDADPSASQVTDHAMKLPVHYLIENPSIPSAHAYRLLAGGASYRQRYRISDRAVTEFATTLFSHGPQGEHDVCFSAIDEAVDGHDDVRLQYCSSSAIHRHLIGLYTALLATPAPNGVAVPALRDTFENARRRIRLPAGASRTLEFGLVTSTPRATVATSGAVDPRSLLASVAAVLLHWHEVARVVHGNICPATVVQAPVEDTYMLHPAPHSVFIGQAIASWLVFPTQNVLYCAPEMAAAYLQGETPIPTAATDMWQLGCTIYYVATGTTLLEAIAPHAALCTPDQVHHLLLSINESVLETVMQRIGRHDVQRLVKHLLELSPSARWTARLVVEATARPTDVSLPPHDTDDTALDGPAIDAATLLVQRLRDDVQMLTKATVDAKTRLRRVELDRDHLRLQLSELVDRLNAILLEKEEAVQQVAVMTKKRASLTQQLDTMVHMLISVMPLAQKVYGAMGDDLLARLMSHAAMGTPPESALYALPAASMSLNRMLRDRLRDTILARGCVGQWANAPPSLYSDDAASFGPVDDDDTTNP
;
A
#
# COMPACT_ATOMS: atom_id res chain seq x y z
N MET A 1 -1.83 -61.45 -46.71
CA MET A 1 -3.20 -61.38 -47.28
C MET A 1 -3.82 -60.13 -46.68
N GLU A 2 -4.13 -59.04 -47.35
CA GLU A 2 -4.28 -58.62 -48.76
C GLU A 2 -3.78 -57.15 -48.80
N ALA A 3 -2.85 -56.76 -49.67
CA ALA A 3 -3.05 -56.14 -50.98
C ALA A 3 -3.91 -54.83 -50.99
N SER A 4 -3.25 -53.68 -51.06
CA SER A 4 -3.75 -52.48 -51.76
C SER A 4 -2.57 -51.68 -52.32
N ALA A 5 -2.67 -51.33 -53.61
CA ALA A 5 -1.63 -50.91 -54.54
C ALA A 5 -0.93 -49.57 -54.24
N PRO A 6 0.29 -49.35 -54.79
CA PRO A 6 0.94 -48.05 -54.81
C PRO A 6 0.39 -47.18 -55.95
N VAL A 7 0.15 -45.91 -55.65
CA VAL A 7 -0.26 -44.88 -56.61
C VAL A 7 0.96 -44.47 -57.44
N GLU A 8 0.84 -44.64 -58.76
CA GLU A 8 1.73 -44.10 -59.78
C GLU A 8 1.79 -42.57 -59.66
N MET A 9 2.99 -42.02 -59.45
CA MET A 9 3.28 -40.62 -59.80
C MET A 9 4.29 -40.61 -60.94
N VAL A 10 3.75 -40.33 -62.13
CA VAL A 10 4.33 -39.60 -63.26
C VAL A 10 5.85 -39.43 -63.21
N GLU A 11 6.51 -40.28 -64.02
CA GLU A 11 7.82 -40.01 -64.59
C GLU A 11 7.72 -38.74 -65.45
N ASP A 12 8.42 -37.68 -65.05
CA ASP A 12 8.77 -36.58 -65.94
C ASP A 12 10.30 -36.50 -66.03
N ASP A 13 10.78 -36.69 -67.26
CA ASP A 13 12.16 -36.70 -67.70
C ASP A 13 12.92 -35.43 -67.28
N ALA A 14 13.91 -35.60 -66.39
CA ALA A 14 15.05 -34.70 -66.29
C ALA A 14 16.32 -35.55 -66.25
N THR A 15 16.98 -35.65 -67.40
CA THR A 15 18.24 -36.35 -67.64
C THR A 15 19.28 -36.06 -66.54
N LEU A 16 19.42 -37.03 -65.62
CA LEU A 16 20.53 -37.14 -64.70
C LEU A 16 21.81 -37.35 -65.51
N LEU A 17 22.66 -36.33 -65.59
CA LEU A 17 24.07 -36.53 -65.88
C LEU A 17 24.67 -37.35 -64.74
N THR A 18 24.79 -38.65 -64.95
CA THR A 18 25.52 -39.57 -64.05
C THR A 18 26.94 -39.03 -63.83
N PRO A 19 27.39 -38.79 -62.58
CA PRO A 19 28.75 -38.36 -62.33
C PRO A 19 29.71 -39.51 -62.68
N LYS A 20 30.70 -39.25 -63.54
CA LYS A 20 31.87 -40.12 -63.68
C LYS A 20 32.47 -40.32 -62.28
N ALA A 21 32.68 -41.59 -61.91
CA ALA A 21 33.16 -42.05 -60.60
C ALA A 21 34.02 -41.01 -59.86
N ALA A 22 33.44 -40.40 -58.82
CA ALA A 22 34.20 -39.62 -57.86
C ALA A 22 35.36 -40.47 -57.35
N ARG A 23 36.59 -39.92 -57.39
CA ARG A 23 37.75 -40.59 -56.79
C ARG A 23 37.37 -41.02 -55.36
N PRO A 24 37.62 -42.28 -54.97
CA PRO A 24 37.32 -42.71 -53.61
C PRO A 24 38.17 -41.86 -52.65
N TRP A 25 37.51 -41.23 -51.68
CA TRP A 25 38.12 -40.40 -50.63
C TRP A 25 39.06 -41.17 -49.68
N GLY A 26 39.34 -42.45 -49.97
CA GLY A 26 40.21 -43.31 -49.18
C GLY A 26 41.67 -42.83 -49.22
N GLY A 27 42.18 -42.37 -48.08
CA GLY A 27 43.60 -42.05 -47.88
C GLY A 27 43.95 -40.57 -47.68
N LEU A 28 42.98 -39.65 -47.80
CA LEU A 28 43.19 -38.22 -47.56
C LEU A 28 42.99 -37.89 -46.07
N LYS A 29 43.99 -37.24 -45.43
CA LYS A 29 43.90 -36.80 -44.03
C LYS A 29 43.30 -35.39 -43.97
N ILE A 30 42.45 -35.09 -42.99
CA ILE A 30 41.85 -33.76 -42.75
C ILE A 30 42.89 -32.61 -42.77
N THR A 31 44.14 -32.90 -42.39
CA THR A 31 45.26 -31.95 -42.44
C THR A 31 45.60 -31.43 -43.85
N GLN A 32 45.16 -32.11 -44.91
CA GLN A 32 45.38 -31.72 -46.30
C GLN A 32 44.41 -30.62 -46.78
N PHE A 33 43.32 -30.37 -46.05
CA PHE A 33 42.27 -29.41 -46.40
C PHE A 33 42.33 -28.11 -45.55
N ARG A 34 43.38 -27.94 -44.73
CA ARG A 34 43.62 -26.74 -43.92
C ARG A 34 44.53 -25.76 -44.67
N SER A 35 44.22 -24.46 -44.59
CA SER A 35 45.07 -23.38 -45.10
C SER A 35 46.52 -23.53 -44.59
N ARG A 36 47.51 -23.39 -45.49
CA ARG A 36 48.94 -23.49 -45.18
C ARG A 36 49.36 -22.29 -44.32
N ARG A 37 49.97 -22.58 -43.17
CA ARG A 37 50.52 -21.62 -42.18
C ARG A 37 51.36 -20.52 -42.87
N ALA A 38 50.83 -19.29 -42.94
CA ALA A 38 51.63 -18.12 -43.30
C ALA A 38 52.35 -17.59 -42.05
N SER A 39 53.68 -17.46 -42.14
CA SER A 39 54.54 -16.84 -41.14
C SER A 39 54.19 -15.36 -40.92
N THR A 40 54.23 -14.94 -39.66
CA THR A 40 53.98 -13.58 -39.14
C THR A 40 54.79 -12.48 -39.84
N PRO A 41 54.19 -11.31 -40.12
CA PRO A 41 54.91 -10.04 -40.17
C PRO A 41 54.55 -9.13 -38.97
N GLU A 42 55.55 -8.39 -38.51
CA GLU A 42 55.52 -7.42 -37.40
C GLU A 42 54.61 -6.20 -37.65
N PRO A 43 54.22 -5.44 -36.59
CA PRO A 43 53.21 -4.40 -36.70
C PRO A 43 53.82 -3.04 -37.12
N ASN A 44 53.19 -2.32 -38.04
CA ASN A 44 53.30 -0.86 -38.10
C ASN A 44 52.09 -0.15 -38.74
N SER A 45 51.56 0.79 -37.95
CA SER A 45 50.90 2.08 -38.22
C SER A 45 49.88 2.26 -39.37
N SER A 46 48.64 2.57 -38.95
CA SER A 46 47.70 3.60 -39.42
C SER A 46 47.78 4.12 -40.87
N ALA A 47 46.72 3.84 -41.65
CA ALA A 47 46.20 4.78 -42.65
C ALA A 47 44.72 4.51 -42.92
N THR A 48 43.89 5.54 -42.72
CA THR A 48 42.51 5.64 -43.18
C THR A 48 42.47 5.75 -44.70
N GLY A 49 41.84 4.79 -45.37
CA GLY A 49 41.55 4.80 -46.80
C GLY A 49 40.84 3.50 -47.16
N ALA A 50 39.71 3.58 -47.87
CA ALA A 50 38.96 2.42 -48.35
C ALA A 50 39.89 1.49 -49.15
N PRO A 51 39.94 0.18 -48.87
CA PRO A 51 40.85 -0.70 -49.57
C PRO A 51 40.20 -1.14 -50.89
N THR A 52 40.60 -0.53 -52.00
CA THR A 52 40.53 -1.15 -53.33
C THR A 52 41.67 -2.16 -53.43
N THR A 53 41.42 -3.41 -53.06
CA THR A 53 42.43 -4.49 -53.11
C THR A 53 42.40 -5.22 -54.45
N THR A 54 43.49 -5.10 -55.20
CA THR A 54 43.76 -5.83 -56.45
C THR A 54 44.25 -7.25 -56.15
N TYR A 55 43.61 -8.25 -56.76
CA TYR A 55 43.85 -9.67 -56.53
C TYR A 55 44.87 -10.23 -57.54
N HIS A 56 45.93 -10.90 -57.06
CA HIS A 56 46.92 -11.53 -57.92
C HIS A 56 46.65 -13.04 -58.08
N ILE A 57 45.93 -13.41 -59.14
CA ILE A 57 45.81 -14.80 -59.61
C ILE A 57 46.89 -15.02 -60.68
N LYS A 58 47.95 -15.79 -60.36
CA LYS A 58 49.18 -15.86 -61.18
C LYS A 58 49.07 -16.62 -62.51
N ASP A 59 47.98 -17.33 -62.79
CA ASP A 59 47.86 -18.22 -63.96
C ASP A 59 46.60 -17.99 -64.83
N CYS A 60 45.92 -16.85 -64.70
CA CYS A 60 44.69 -16.55 -65.45
C CYS A 60 44.78 -15.22 -66.21
N LYS A 61 44.08 -15.11 -67.35
CA LYS A 61 43.98 -13.84 -68.09
C LYS A 61 43.35 -12.77 -67.19
N PRO A 62 43.92 -11.55 -67.09
CA PRO A 62 43.42 -10.51 -66.19
C PRO A 62 41.97 -10.13 -66.46
N ASP A 63 41.51 -10.21 -67.71
CA ASP A 63 40.14 -9.91 -68.11
C ASP A 63 39.10 -10.85 -67.50
N VAL A 64 39.43 -12.15 -67.35
CA VAL A 64 38.51 -13.16 -66.79
C VAL A 64 38.47 -13.06 -65.26
N VAL A 65 39.61 -12.72 -64.65
CA VAL A 65 39.70 -12.45 -63.22
C VAL A 65 38.88 -11.20 -62.87
N ALA A 66 39.01 -10.13 -63.66
CA ALA A 66 38.18 -8.93 -63.53
C ALA A 66 36.68 -9.22 -63.74
N LEU A 67 36.34 -10.10 -64.69
CA LEU A 67 34.95 -10.53 -64.91
C LEU A 67 34.40 -11.31 -63.71
N LEU A 68 35.19 -12.22 -63.13
CA LEU A 68 34.82 -12.96 -61.91
C LEU A 68 34.66 -12.01 -60.71
N HIS A 69 35.56 -11.03 -60.54
CA HIS A 69 35.43 -10.03 -59.47
C HIS A 69 34.17 -9.19 -59.62
N ARG A 70 33.90 -8.69 -60.84
CA ARG A 70 32.66 -7.98 -61.12
C ARG A 70 31.43 -8.84 -60.85
N ALA A 71 31.46 -10.12 -61.23
CA ALA A 71 30.36 -11.05 -60.98
C ALA A 71 30.17 -11.35 -59.48
N LEU A 72 31.25 -11.38 -58.68
CA LEU A 72 31.19 -11.54 -57.23
C LEU A 72 30.67 -10.27 -56.53
N ASP A 73 31.06 -9.10 -57.01
CA ASP A 73 30.64 -7.79 -56.48
C ASP A 73 29.16 -7.52 -56.82
N GLU A 74 28.76 -7.77 -58.07
CA GLU A 74 27.38 -7.63 -58.56
C GLU A 74 26.47 -8.80 -58.14
N LYS A 75 27.05 -9.90 -57.64
CA LYS A 75 26.37 -11.15 -57.24
C LYS A 75 25.53 -11.75 -58.39
N ASP A 76 26.07 -11.69 -59.60
CA ASP A 76 25.42 -12.19 -60.81
C ASP A 76 25.89 -13.62 -61.13
N ALA A 77 24.96 -14.57 -60.99
CA ALA A 77 25.19 -16.00 -61.24
C ALA A 77 25.54 -16.30 -62.70
N ALA A 78 24.98 -15.55 -63.67
CA ALA A 78 25.19 -15.80 -65.09
C ALA A 78 26.59 -15.33 -65.52
N LEU A 79 27.02 -14.16 -65.06
CA LEU A 79 28.38 -13.66 -65.30
C LEU A 79 29.43 -14.53 -64.61
N ALA A 80 29.16 -14.99 -63.38
CA ALA A 80 30.06 -15.91 -62.69
C ALA A 80 30.14 -17.28 -63.38
N MET A 81 29.02 -17.80 -63.91
CA MET A 81 28.99 -19.02 -64.72
C MET A 81 29.83 -18.87 -66.01
N GLN A 82 29.76 -17.70 -66.66
CA GLN A 82 30.57 -17.42 -67.84
C GLN A 82 32.08 -17.38 -67.50
N ALA A 83 32.46 -16.82 -66.34
CA ALA A 83 33.85 -16.84 -65.88
C ALA A 83 34.36 -18.26 -65.56
N VAL A 84 33.54 -19.08 -64.90
CA VAL A 84 33.90 -20.44 -64.49
C VAL A 84 34.00 -21.38 -65.70
N THR A 85 33.06 -21.31 -66.64
CA THR A 85 33.06 -22.13 -67.86
C THR A 85 34.22 -21.79 -68.81
N THR A 86 34.67 -20.52 -68.84
CA THR A 86 35.83 -20.11 -69.64
C THR A 86 37.16 -20.55 -69.02
N HIS A 87 37.27 -20.63 -67.69
CA HIS A 87 38.46 -21.09 -66.99
C HIS A 87 38.13 -21.87 -65.68
N PRO A 88 37.95 -23.21 -65.75
CA PRO A 88 37.50 -24.02 -64.60
C PRO A 88 38.47 -24.06 -63.41
N LYS A 89 39.77 -23.78 -63.66
CA LYS A 89 40.79 -23.69 -62.59
C LYS A 89 40.56 -22.53 -61.60
N LEU A 90 39.74 -21.54 -61.96
CA LEU A 90 39.36 -20.43 -61.09
C LEU A 90 38.57 -20.90 -59.86
N VAL A 91 37.85 -22.02 -59.96
CA VAL A 91 37.08 -22.56 -58.83
C VAL A 91 37.99 -22.99 -57.68
N ALA A 92 39.21 -23.45 -57.98
CA ALA A 92 40.18 -23.93 -56.99
C ALA A 92 41.14 -22.84 -56.48
N SER A 93 41.16 -21.64 -57.07
CA SER A 93 42.06 -20.58 -56.63
C SER A 93 41.57 -19.94 -55.32
N PRO A 94 42.45 -19.78 -54.31
CA PRO A 94 42.08 -19.10 -53.08
C PRO A 94 41.80 -17.61 -53.37
N LEU A 95 40.63 -17.15 -52.95
CA LEU A 95 40.21 -15.76 -52.92
C LEU A 95 40.68 -15.13 -51.59
N GLN A 96 40.21 -13.92 -51.26
CA GLN A 96 40.62 -13.21 -50.04
C GLN A 96 40.40 -14.07 -48.78
N ASP A 97 41.32 -14.02 -47.82
CA ASP A 97 41.22 -14.75 -46.55
C ASP A 97 41.21 -16.29 -46.63
N ASP A 98 41.89 -16.86 -47.62
CA ASP A 98 41.93 -18.30 -47.89
C ASP A 98 40.54 -18.89 -48.12
N THR A 99 39.60 -18.14 -48.68
CA THR A 99 38.28 -18.67 -49.06
C THR A 99 38.32 -19.23 -50.48
N VAL A 100 37.43 -20.17 -50.77
CA VAL A 100 37.22 -20.70 -52.13
C VAL A 100 35.95 -20.06 -52.70
N LEU A 101 35.79 -20.03 -54.04
CA LEU A 101 34.60 -19.50 -54.71
C LEU A 101 33.28 -20.03 -54.08
N LEU A 102 33.25 -21.31 -53.72
CA LEU A 102 32.12 -21.94 -53.02
C LEU A 102 31.71 -21.22 -51.73
N HIS A 103 32.66 -20.70 -50.93
CA HIS A 103 32.35 -19.96 -49.71
C HIS A 103 31.60 -18.66 -50.00
N HIS A 104 32.01 -17.94 -51.05
CA HIS A 104 31.35 -16.70 -51.46
C HIS A 104 29.97 -16.95 -52.06
N LEU A 105 29.82 -17.99 -52.89
CA LEU A 105 28.51 -18.38 -53.44
C LEU A 105 27.52 -18.71 -52.33
N CYS A 106 27.94 -19.45 -51.30
CA CYS A 106 27.11 -19.79 -50.15
C CYS A 106 26.68 -18.56 -49.31
N GLN A 107 27.34 -17.40 -49.44
CA GLN A 107 26.98 -16.15 -48.77
C GLN A 107 26.06 -15.25 -49.61
N TRP A 108 25.74 -15.63 -50.85
CA TRP A 108 24.92 -14.80 -51.71
C TRP A 108 23.47 -14.68 -51.21
N PRO A 109 22.85 -13.50 -51.32
CA PRO A 109 21.52 -13.24 -50.77
C PRO A 109 20.39 -14.04 -51.44
N GLN A 110 20.61 -14.54 -52.66
CA GLN A 110 19.67 -15.42 -53.38
C GLN A 110 20.40 -16.67 -53.89
N ILE A 111 20.67 -17.62 -53.00
CA ILE A 111 21.36 -18.87 -53.38
C ILE A 111 20.58 -19.68 -54.43
N GLY A 112 19.24 -19.55 -54.47
CA GLY A 112 18.40 -20.23 -55.46
C GLY A 112 18.79 -19.90 -56.91
N ALA A 113 19.12 -18.64 -57.20
CA ALA A 113 19.56 -18.20 -58.53
C ALA A 113 20.99 -18.68 -58.87
N ALA A 114 21.79 -19.00 -57.85
CA ALA A 114 23.16 -19.49 -58.00
C ALA A 114 23.26 -21.02 -57.87
N LEU A 115 22.14 -21.75 -57.80
CA LEU A 115 22.14 -23.19 -57.58
C LEU A 115 22.83 -23.96 -58.72
N GLU A 116 22.57 -23.59 -59.97
CA GLU A 116 23.23 -24.19 -61.15
C GLU A 116 24.74 -23.93 -61.14
N LEU A 117 25.14 -22.71 -60.78
CA LEU A 117 26.55 -22.33 -60.61
C LEU A 117 27.21 -23.11 -59.47
N LEU A 118 26.51 -23.29 -58.35
CA LEU A 118 26.98 -24.08 -57.22
C LEU A 118 27.20 -25.54 -57.63
N GLN A 119 26.25 -26.15 -58.33
CA GLN A 119 26.36 -27.52 -58.86
C GLN A 119 27.56 -27.67 -59.80
N HIS A 120 27.74 -26.72 -60.72
CA HIS A 120 28.85 -26.74 -61.66
C HIS A 120 30.20 -26.58 -60.94
N CYS A 121 30.32 -25.66 -59.97
CA CYS A 121 31.53 -25.49 -59.17
C CYS A 121 31.88 -26.74 -58.34
N VAL A 122 30.88 -27.43 -57.79
CA VAL A 122 31.07 -28.67 -57.03
C VAL A 122 31.49 -29.83 -57.94
N HIS A 123 30.99 -29.89 -59.18
CA HIS A 123 31.39 -30.90 -60.17
C HIS A 123 32.85 -30.74 -60.59
N GLU A 124 33.28 -29.50 -60.86
CA GLU A 124 34.64 -29.18 -61.30
C GLU A 124 35.68 -29.31 -60.17
N TYR A 125 35.29 -28.96 -58.93
CA TYR A 125 36.18 -29.00 -57.76
C TYR A 125 35.50 -29.58 -56.50
N PRO A 126 35.33 -30.91 -56.40
CA PRO A 126 34.63 -31.56 -55.28
C PRO A 126 35.38 -31.44 -53.95
N GLU A 127 36.72 -31.38 -53.98
CA GLU A 127 37.56 -31.17 -52.78
C GLU A 127 37.31 -29.79 -52.12
N GLY A 128 36.79 -28.82 -52.87
CA GLY A 128 36.45 -27.49 -52.37
C GLY A 128 35.35 -27.48 -51.31
N VAL A 129 34.49 -28.50 -51.28
CA VAL A 129 33.42 -28.63 -50.26
C VAL A 129 34.01 -28.90 -48.86
N ALA A 130 35.20 -29.51 -48.79
CA ALA A 130 35.91 -29.78 -47.54
C ALA A 130 36.89 -28.67 -47.14
N TYR A 131 37.09 -27.66 -47.99
CA TYR A 131 38.07 -26.61 -47.76
C TYR A 131 37.64 -25.70 -46.60
N MET A 132 38.52 -25.46 -45.63
CA MET A 132 38.23 -24.64 -44.45
C MET A 132 38.93 -23.29 -44.55
N ASP A 133 38.19 -22.21 -44.27
CA ASP A 133 38.73 -20.86 -44.15
C ASP A 133 39.62 -20.69 -42.90
N LYS A 134 40.14 -19.47 -42.68
CA LYS A 134 40.93 -19.12 -41.48
C LYS A 134 40.22 -19.36 -40.16
N ARG A 135 38.88 -19.39 -40.12
CA ARG A 135 38.06 -19.69 -38.93
C ARG A 135 37.75 -21.17 -38.78
N GLY A 136 38.15 -22.00 -39.75
CA GLY A 136 37.80 -23.41 -39.79
C GLY A 136 36.42 -23.66 -40.39
N ARG A 137 35.78 -22.68 -41.02
CA ARG A 137 34.45 -22.82 -41.60
C ARG A 137 34.56 -23.33 -43.03
N ALA A 138 33.83 -24.40 -43.31
CA ALA A 138 33.62 -24.92 -44.67
C ALA A 138 32.44 -24.22 -45.38
N PRO A 139 32.28 -24.35 -46.71
CA PRO A 139 31.19 -23.71 -47.44
C PRO A 139 29.80 -24.03 -46.88
N LEU A 140 29.60 -25.26 -46.37
CA LEU A 140 28.35 -25.68 -45.76
C LEU A 140 27.98 -24.86 -44.50
N HIS A 141 28.95 -24.37 -43.73
CA HIS A 141 28.68 -23.50 -42.57
C HIS A 141 28.08 -22.17 -43.02
N TYR A 142 28.66 -21.55 -44.06
CA TYR A 142 28.14 -20.31 -44.63
C TYR A 142 26.77 -20.49 -45.27
N LEU A 143 26.53 -21.64 -45.91
CA LEU A 143 25.21 -21.95 -46.46
C LEU A 143 24.17 -22.07 -45.35
N CYS A 144 24.49 -22.72 -44.23
CA CYS A 144 23.58 -22.85 -43.09
C CYS A 144 23.31 -21.52 -42.38
N MET A 145 24.25 -20.57 -42.43
CA MET A 145 24.07 -19.18 -41.94
C MET A 145 23.20 -18.32 -42.88
N ASN A 146 23.00 -18.75 -44.13
CA ASN A 146 22.37 -17.92 -45.14
C ASN A 146 20.83 -17.92 -44.98
N PRO A 147 20.16 -16.77 -44.87
CA PRO A 147 18.70 -16.69 -44.78
C PRO A 147 17.96 -17.28 -45.99
N SER A 148 18.61 -17.34 -47.17
CA SER A 148 18.01 -17.87 -48.41
C SER A 148 18.25 -19.38 -48.62
N VAL A 149 18.77 -20.09 -47.61
CA VAL A 149 19.13 -21.50 -47.71
C VAL A 149 17.97 -22.36 -48.24
N THR A 150 18.29 -23.30 -49.13
CA THR A 150 17.33 -24.26 -49.69
C THR A 150 17.77 -25.69 -49.42
N VAL A 151 16.81 -26.60 -49.30
CA VAL A 151 17.06 -28.05 -49.15
C VAL A 151 17.98 -28.55 -50.28
N ARG A 152 17.73 -28.08 -51.52
CA ARG A 152 18.52 -28.47 -52.69
C ARG A 152 19.97 -27.98 -52.63
N ALA A 153 20.23 -26.77 -52.15
CA ALA A 153 21.59 -26.28 -51.99
C ALA A 153 22.38 -27.08 -50.93
N ILE A 154 21.74 -27.44 -49.82
CA ILE A 154 22.33 -28.33 -48.80
C ILE A 154 22.63 -29.70 -49.42
N GLN A 155 21.66 -30.27 -50.14
CA GLN A 155 21.80 -31.57 -50.80
C GLN A 155 23.00 -31.61 -51.76
N VAL A 156 23.22 -30.56 -52.56
CA VAL A 156 24.35 -30.51 -53.51
C VAL A 156 25.70 -30.62 -52.78
N LEU A 157 25.88 -29.92 -51.66
CA LEU A 157 27.13 -29.98 -50.89
C LEU A 157 27.27 -31.29 -50.11
N VAL A 158 26.19 -31.77 -49.49
CA VAL A 158 26.21 -33.00 -48.68
C VAL A 158 26.42 -34.24 -49.54
N VAL A 159 25.79 -34.33 -50.73
CA VAL A 159 26.00 -35.46 -51.66
C VAL A 159 27.43 -35.50 -52.18
N ALA A 160 28.04 -34.35 -52.43
CA ALA A 160 29.43 -34.28 -52.88
C ALA A 160 30.43 -34.70 -51.81
N PHE A 161 30.20 -34.32 -50.55
CA PHE A 161 31.03 -34.72 -49.41
C PHE A 161 30.20 -34.85 -48.12
N PRO A 162 29.68 -36.04 -47.77
CA PRO A 162 28.78 -36.23 -46.63
C PRO A 162 29.39 -35.88 -45.26
N VAL A 163 30.70 -36.05 -45.12
CA VAL A 163 31.44 -35.74 -43.89
C VAL A 163 31.47 -34.23 -43.63
N SER A 164 31.17 -33.37 -44.61
CA SER A 164 31.09 -31.92 -44.43
C SER A 164 30.10 -31.51 -43.34
N ALA A 165 29.02 -32.27 -43.14
CA ALA A 165 28.00 -32.03 -42.11
C ALA A 165 28.53 -32.24 -40.68
N ALA A 166 29.63 -33.00 -40.51
CA ALA A 166 30.25 -33.31 -39.22
C ALA A 166 31.54 -32.50 -38.95
N MET A 167 31.97 -31.65 -39.88
CA MET A 167 33.14 -30.79 -39.67
C MET A 167 32.78 -29.64 -38.74
N CYS A 168 33.60 -29.38 -37.73
CA CYS A 168 33.43 -28.23 -36.86
C CYS A 168 34.45 -27.15 -37.16
N ASP A 169 34.06 -25.90 -36.89
CA ASP A 169 34.96 -24.76 -36.96
C ASP A 169 35.81 -24.61 -35.68
N LYS A 170 36.55 -23.52 -35.56
CA LYS A 170 37.38 -23.25 -34.36
C LYS A 170 36.58 -23.07 -33.07
N GLU A 171 35.30 -22.72 -33.17
CA GLU A 171 34.36 -22.60 -32.05
C GLU A 171 33.65 -23.94 -31.76
N SER A 172 34.09 -25.03 -32.40
CA SER A 172 33.45 -26.34 -32.36
C SER A 172 31.99 -26.33 -32.84
N CYS A 173 31.59 -25.30 -33.62
CA CYS A 173 30.27 -25.22 -34.20
C CYS A 173 30.21 -26.08 -35.47
N LEU A 174 29.26 -27.02 -35.50
CA LEU A 174 28.91 -27.77 -36.72
C LEU A 174 27.96 -26.95 -37.61
N PRO A 175 27.85 -27.26 -38.92
CA PRO A 175 26.90 -26.61 -39.82
C PRO A 175 25.46 -26.67 -39.30
N VAL A 176 25.07 -27.78 -38.65
CA VAL A 176 23.74 -27.94 -38.04
C VAL A 176 23.49 -26.92 -36.91
N HIS A 177 24.50 -26.54 -36.12
CA HIS A 177 24.33 -25.49 -35.09
C HIS A 177 23.95 -24.15 -35.73
N TYR A 178 24.58 -23.79 -36.85
CA TYR A 178 24.25 -22.58 -37.59
C TYR A 178 22.90 -22.68 -38.29
N LEU A 179 22.54 -23.85 -38.82
CA LEU A 179 21.21 -24.06 -39.38
C LEU A 179 20.13 -23.89 -38.31
N CYS A 180 20.36 -24.41 -37.10
CA CYS A 180 19.46 -24.29 -35.96
C CYS A 180 19.32 -22.85 -35.42
N LEU A 181 20.27 -21.97 -35.71
CA LEU A 181 20.15 -20.53 -35.42
C LEU A 181 19.43 -19.76 -36.54
N ASN A 182 19.22 -20.38 -37.70
CA ASN A 182 18.63 -19.74 -38.86
C ASN A 182 17.10 -19.74 -38.76
N SER A 183 16.47 -18.60 -39.10
CA SER A 183 15.01 -18.47 -39.15
C SER A 183 14.39 -19.27 -40.29
N SER A 184 15.13 -19.51 -41.37
CA SER A 184 14.63 -20.20 -42.57
C SER A 184 14.76 -21.73 -42.51
N GLN A 185 15.12 -22.28 -41.36
CA GLN A 185 15.27 -23.73 -41.17
C GLN A 185 13.93 -24.44 -41.37
N THR A 186 13.93 -25.50 -42.18
CA THR A 186 12.81 -26.44 -42.26
C THR A 186 13.20 -27.82 -41.71
N ILE A 187 12.20 -28.64 -41.40
CA ILE A 187 12.41 -30.03 -40.96
C ILE A 187 13.20 -30.81 -42.01
N ASP A 188 12.90 -30.64 -43.30
CA ASP A 188 13.62 -31.30 -44.40
C ASP A 188 15.11 -30.94 -44.45
N MET A 189 15.46 -29.66 -44.23
CA MET A 189 16.87 -29.23 -44.16
C MET A 189 17.59 -29.89 -42.99
N THR A 190 16.90 -30.04 -41.87
CA THR A 190 17.42 -30.69 -40.65
C THR A 190 17.66 -32.18 -40.90
N MET A 191 16.71 -32.85 -41.56
CA MET A 191 16.82 -34.26 -41.95
C MET A 191 17.93 -34.49 -42.98
N MET A 192 18.18 -33.55 -43.90
CA MET A 192 19.31 -33.66 -44.86
C MET A 192 20.69 -33.60 -44.19
N LEU A 193 20.80 -32.97 -43.01
CA LEU A 193 22.03 -32.92 -42.22
C LEU A 193 22.12 -34.05 -41.17
N HIS A 194 21.17 -34.97 -41.16
CA HIS A 194 21.14 -36.08 -40.22
C HIS A 194 22.21 -37.13 -40.56
N ASN A 195 23.36 -37.00 -39.90
CA ASN A 195 24.31 -38.08 -39.67
C ASN A 195 24.22 -38.46 -38.18
N TYR A 196 24.20 -39.77 -37.91
CA TYR A 196 23.69 -40.43 -36.67
C TYR A 196 24.19 -39.86 -35.32
N GLU A 197 25.22 -39.02 -35.28
CA GLU A 197 25.83 -38.48 -34.05
C GLU A 197 26.00 -36.95 -34.02
N THR A 198 25.66 -36.21 -35.09
CA THR A 198 25.96 -34.75 -35.13
C THR A 198 25.06 -33.90 -34.23
N PHE A 199 23.85 -34.40 -33.93
CA PHE A 199 22.85 -33.69 -33.13
C PHE A 199 23.07 -33.78 -31.62
N SER A 200 23.95 -34.67 -31.14
CA SER A 200 24.33 -34.76 -29.73
C SER A 200 25.61 -33.99 -29.40
N LEU A 201 26.37 -33.56 -30.41
CA LEU A 201 27.63 -32.84 -30.22
C LEU A 201 27.41 -31.42 -29.70
N ARG A 202 28.37 -30.96 -28.90
CA ARG A 202 28.35 -29.65 -28.24
C ARG A 202 29.33 -28.72 -28.91
N ASN A 203 28.94 -27.45 -29.08
CA ASN A 203 29.87 -26.39 -29.44
C ASN A 203 30.74 -25.96 -28.24
N HIS A 204 31.63 -24.97 -28.42
CA HIS A 204 32.49 -24.46 -27.35
C HIS A 204 31.72 -23.89 -26.15
N GLU A 205 30.50 -23.39 -26.36
CA GLU A 205 29.59 -22.91 -25.31
C GLU A 205 28.81 -24.05 -24.65
N GLY A 206 29.14 -25.31 -24.95
CA GLY A 206 28.46 -26.48 -24.40
C GLY A 206 27.06 -26.73 -24.98
N ARG A 207 26.63 -25.98 -25.99
CA ARG A 207 25.29 -26.02 -26.57
C ARG A 207 25.18 -27.12 -27.62
N THR A 208 24.07 -27.86 -27.59
CA THR A 208 23.66 -28.78 -28.66
C THR A 208 22.83 -28.02 -29.72
N PRO A 209 22.54 -28.62 -30.89
CA PRO A 209 21.68 -28.00 -31.89
C PRO A 209 20.28 -27.64 -31.36
N LEU A 210 19.71 -28.42 -30.44
CA LEU A 210 18.44 -28.09 -29.80
C LEU A 210 18.53 -26.81 -28.94
N HIS A 211 19.65 -26.60 -28.24
CA HIS A 211 19.89 -25.34 -27.52
C HIS A 211 19.91 -24.16 -28.50
N CYS A 212 20.51 -24.33 -29.68
CA CYS A 212 20.54 -23.31 -30.73
C CYS A 212 19.15 -22.98 -31.28
N VAL A 213 18.30 -23.99 -31.50
CA VAL A 213 16.91 -23.78 -31.94
C VAL A 213 16.13 -22.91 -30.95
N LEU A 214 16.32 -23.15 -29.65
CA LEU A 214 15.65 -22.44 -28.54
C LEU A 214 16.21 -21.04 -28.26
N LEU A 215 17.30 -20.63 -28.92
CA LEU A 215 17.79 -19.25 -28.86
C LEU A 215 17.06 -18.33 -29.84
N ARG A 216 16.30 -18.91 -30.78
CA ARG A 216 15.55 -18.13 -31.77
C ARG A 216 14.30 -17.52 -31.12
N PRO A 217 13.89 -16.31 -31.54
CA PRO A 217 12.65 -15.72 -31.02
C PRO A 217 11.42 -16.57 -31.37
N GLU A 218 11.43 -17.24 -32.53
CA GLU A 218 10.35 -18.09 -33.02
C GLU A 218 10.86 -19.54 -33.13
N CYS A 219 10.35 -20.46 -32.29
CA CYS A 219 10.46 -21.91 -32.50
C CYS A 219 9.06 -22.49 -32.73
N GLU A 220 8.96 -23.35 -33.73
CA GLU A 220 7.79 -24.22 -33.95
C GLU A 220 7.95 -25.52 -33.15
N PHE A 221 6.85 -25.97 -32.53
CA PHE A 221 6.80 -27.23 -31.79
C PHE A 221 7.38 -28.40 -32.59
N GLU A 222 6.96 -28.58 -33.84
CA GLU A 222 7.34 -29.72 -34.68
C GLU A 222 8.85 -29.76 -34.95
N LEU A 223 9.48 -28.61 -35.15
CA LEU A 223 10.92 -28.52 -35.35
C LEU A 223 11.69 -28.82 -34.06
N CYS A 224 11.25 -28.24 -32.94
CA CYS A 224 11.83 -28.51 -31.63
C CYS A 224 11.68 -30.03 -31.26
N ALA A 225 10.53 -30.65 -31.56
CA ALA A 225 10.25 -32.07 -31.33
C ALA A 225 11.02 -33.02 -32.27
N THR A 226 11.21 -32.64 -33.54
CA THR A 226 12.00 -33.43 -34.50
C THR A 226 13.48 -33.42 -34.13
N VAL A 227 14.06 -32.26 -33.81
CA VAL A 227 15.46 -32.20 -33.35
C VAL A 227 15.67 -33.03 -32.07
N LEU A 228 14.70 -33.01 -31.16
CA LEU A 228 14.71 -33.83 -29.96
C LEU A 228 14.59 -35.34 -30.25
N SER A 229 13.76 -35.75 -31.23
CA SER A 229 13.62 -37.16 -31.60
C SER A 229 14.88 -37.72 -32.27
N LEU A 230 15.67 -36.88 -32.94
CA LEU A 230 16.95 -37.26 -33.51
C LEU A 230 18.06 -37.44 -32.46
N ALA A 231 17.95 -36.80 -31.30
CA ALA A 231 18.93 -36.89 -30.22
C ALA A 231 18.28 -36.74 -28.82
N PRO A 232 17.53 -37.75 -28.34
CA PRO A 232 16.80 -37.66 -27.08
C PRO A 232 17.72 -37.58 -25.85
N GLU A 233 18.96 -38.07 -25.95
CA GLU A 233 19.96 -38.01 -24.88
C GLU A 233 20.36 -36.57 -24.51
N THR A 234 20.10 -35.61 -25.41
CA THR A 234 20.48 -34.21 -25.21
C THR A 234 19.69 -33.50 -24.12
N THR A 235 18.56 -34.05 -23.66
CA THR A 235 17.71 -33.50 -22.59
C THR A 235 18.48 -33.15 -21.31
N SER A 236 19.42 -34.02 -20.95
CA SER A 236 20.26 -33.90 -19.75
C SER A 236 21.52 -33.06 -19.96
N VAL A 237 21.82 -32.65 -21.20
CA VAL A 237 23.02 -31.88 -21.52
C VAL A 237 22.85 -30.44 -21.08
N VAL A 238 23.88 -29.92 -20.43
CA VAL A 238 23.94 -28.53 -19.97
C VAL A 238 24.84 -27.67 -20.85
N ASP A 239 24.47 -26.40 -21.01
CA ASP A 239 25.33 -25.39 -21.62
C ASP A 239 26.45 -24.91 -20.68
N SER A 240 27.25 -23.93 -21.12
CA SER A 240 28.35 -23.35 -20.33
C SER A 240 27.90 -22.65 -19.04
N MET A 241 26.61 -22.33 -18.90
CA MET A 241 26.01 -21.73 -17.71
C MET A 241 25.30 -22.78 -16.83
N GLY A 242 25.46 -24.07 -17.14
CA GLY A 242 24.81 -25.16 -16.40
C GLY A 242 23.32 -25.31 -16.72
N ARG A 243 22.80 -24.65 -17.77
CA ARG A 243 21.37 -24.67 -18.10
C ARG A 243 21.06 -25.87 -18.97
N THR A 244 20.06 -26.65 -18.55
CA THR A 244 19.45 -27.71 -19.38
C THR A 244 18.48 -27.12 -20.41
N ILE A 245 18.04 -27.93 -21.38
CA ILE A 245 16.99 -27.55 -22.34
C ILE A 245 15.73 -27.06 -21.63
N LEU A 246 15.36 -27.66 -20.50
CA LEU A 246 14.19 -27.27 -19.73
C LEU A 246 14.30 -25.82 -19.18
N HIS A 247 15.49 -25.38 -18.78
CA HIS A 247 15.73 -23.98 -18.39
C HIS A 247 15.54 -23.03 -19.57
N MET A 248 16.01 -23.41 -20.76
CA MET A 248 15.90 -22.60 -21.97
C MET A 248 14.44 -22.45 -22.42
N VAL A 249 13.66 -23.53 -22.34
CA VAL A 249 12.21 -23.49 -22.63
C VAL A 249 11.48 -22.63 -21.60
N ALA A 250 11.81 -22.75 -20.31
CA ALA A 250 11.22 -21.93 -19.25
C ALA A 250 11.55 -20.42 -19.40
N ALA A 251 12.77 -20.10 -19.84
CA ALA A 251 13.26 -18.74 -20.04
C ALA A 251 12.94 -18.15 -21.43
N HIS A 252 12.22 -18.87 -22.28
CA HIS A 252 12.02 -18.46 -23.67
C HIS A 252 11.24 -17.13 -23.77
N PRO A 253 11.66 -16.16 -24.61
CA PRO A 253 11.04 -14.83 -24.68
C PRO A 253 9.63 -14.81 -25.31
N THR A 254 9.18 -15.94 -25.87
CA THR A 254 7.85 -16.11 -26.45
C THR A 254 7.02 -17.10 -25.64
N HIS A 255 5.82 -17.44 -26.12
CA HIS A 255 4.89 -18.29 -25.40
C HIS A 255 5.50 -19.67 -25.12
N ILE A 256 5.50 -20.10 -23.86
CA ILE A 256 5.92 -21.45 -23.47
C ILE A 256 4.85 -22.43 -23.97
N GLU A 257 5.18 -23.19 -25.01
CA GLU A 257 4.31 -24.26 -25.50
C GLU A 257 4.23 -25.38 -24.45
N SER A 258 3.07 -25.52 -23.83
CA SER A 258 2.79 -26.58 -22.84
C SER A 258 3.05 -28.00 -23.38
N GLN A 259 2.94 -28.21 -24.69
CA GLN A 259 3.21 -29.49 -25.34
C GLN A 259 4.69 -29.85 -25.32
N LEU A 260 5.58 -28.89 -25.62
CA LEU A 260 7.03 -29.09 -25.57
C LEU A 260 7.50 -29.35 -24.13
N LEU A 261 6.94 -28.60 -23.17
CA LEU A 261 7.22 -28.79 -21.76
C LEU A 261 6.81 -30.18 -21.28
N GLN A 262 5.61 -30.63 -21.66
CA GLN A 262 5.13 -31.97 -21.34
C GLN A 262 5.99 -33.08 -21.97
N LEU A 263 6.41 -32.90 -23.22
CA LEU A 263 7.31 -33.83 -23.90
C LEU A 263 8.64 -33.96 -23.16
N LEU A 264 9.28 -32.85 -22.81
CA LEU A 264 10.56 -32.84 -22.10
C LEU A 264 10.46 -33.50 -20.72
N LEU A 265 9.42 -33.16 -19.94
CA LEU A 265 9.19 -33.75 -18.62
C LEU A 265 8.85 -35.24 -18.70
N SER A 266 8.25 -35.72 -19.80
CA SER A 266 7.99 -37.14 -20.01
C SER A 266 9.25 -37.95 -20.35
N LEU A 267 10.24 -37.30 -20.95
CA LEU A 267 11.52 -37.91 -21.32
C LEU A 267 12.52 -37.90 -20.17
N ASP A 268 12.59 -36.80 -19.40
CA ASP A 268 13.44 -36.69 -18.23
C ASP A 268 12.74 -35.92 -17.10
N VAL A 269 12.24 -36.67 -16.12
CA VAL A 269 11.59 -36.12 -14.92
C VAL A 269 12.59 -35.40 -14.01
N ASN A 270 13.86 -35.82 -14.02
CA ASN A 270 14.90 -35.26 -13.14
C ASN A 270 15.42 -33.92 -13.65
N ALA A 271 15.18 -33.58 -14.92
CA ALA A 271 15.56 -32.28 -15.50
C ALA A 271 14.96 -31.10 -14.72
N ALA A 272 13.80 -31.27 -14.08
CA ALA A 272 13.17 -30.26 -13.24
C ALA A 272 13.91 -29.95 -11.94
N GLN A 273 14.78 -30.87 -11.48
CA GLN A 273 15.56 -30.75 -10.24
C GLN A 273 16.96 -30.16 -10.48
N HIS A 274 17.40 -30.06 -11.74
CA HIS A 274 18.72 -29.56 -12.06
C HIS A 274 18.79 -28.05 -11.86
N SER A 275 19.81 -27.55 -11.17
CA SER A 275 20.04 -26.11 -10.99
C SER A 275 21.11 -25.62 -11.96
N ASP A 276 20.95 -24.42 -12.51
CA ASP A 276 22.00 -23.75 -13.28
C ASP A 276 23.16 -23.25 -12.40
N MET A 277 24.17 -22.59 -12.99
CA MET A 277 25.31 -22.05 -12.23
C MET A 277 24.94 -20.93 -11.25
N HIS A 278 23.75 -20.35 -11.36
CA HIS A 278 23.20 -19.40 -10.39
C HIS A 278 22.34 -20.08 -9.32
N GLY A 279 22.27 -21.42 -9.31
CA GLY A 279 21.39 -22.16 -8.39
C GLY A 279 19.92 -22.13 -8.79
N GLN A 280 19.57 -21.59 -9.97
CA GLN A 280 18.18 -21.47 -10.38
C GLN A 280 17.69 -22.76 -11.03
N LEU A 281 16.58 -23.28 -10.52
CA LEU A 281 15.82 -24.37 -11.16
C LEU A 281 15.03 -23.87 -12.38
N PRO A 282 14.53 -24.76 -13.26
CA PRO A 282 13.65 -24.38 -14.35
C PRO A 282 12.38 -23.65 -13.87
N LEU A 283 11.89 -23.98 -12.68
CA LEU A 283 10.76 -23.27 -12.05
C LEU A 283 11.10 -21.79 -11.81
N HIS A 284 12.29 -21.46 -11.30
CA HIS A 284 12.75 -20.08 -11.08
C HIS A 284 12.76 -19.27 -12.38
N ARG A 285 13.28 -19.86 -13.47
CA ARG A 285 13.27 -19.24 -14.80
C ARG A 285 11.87 -19.07 -15.36
N ALA A 286 10.98 -20.03 -15.13
CA ALA A 286 9.59 -19.97 -15.60
C ALA A 286 8.81 -18.85 -14.89
N VAL A 287 8.92 -18.74 -13.56
CA VAL A 287 8.18 -17.70 -12.81
C VAL A 287 8.72 -16.29 -13.02
N ALA A 288 10.00 -16.15 -13.36
CA ALA A 288 10.61 -14.87 -13.75
C ALA A 288 10.20 -14.43 -15.17
N ASN A 289 9.62 -15.32 -15.98
CA ASN A 289 9.23 -15.02 -17.36
C ASN A 289 7.87 -14.29 -17.39
N PRO A 290 7.76 -13.10 -18.01
CA PRO A 290 6.50 -12.37 -18.10
C PRO A 290 5.43 -13.07 -18.96
N LYS A 291 5.79 -14.06 -19.79
CA LYS A 291 4.85 -14.79 -20.65
C LYS A 291 4.48 -16.18 -20.12
N VAL A 292 4.73 -16.44 -18.84
CA VAL A 292 4.41 -17.73 -18.22
C VAL A 292 2.90 -18.01 -18.22
N THR A 293 2.52 -19.23 -18.57
CA THR A 293 1.13 -19.69 -18.50
C THR A 293 0.88 -20.48 -17.22
N ALA A 294 -0.34 -20.40 -16.67
CA ALA A 294 -0.72 -21.19 -15.51
C ALA A 294 -0.61 -22.70 -15.75
N ALA A 295 -0.83 -23.15 -17.00
CA ALA A 295 -0.65 -24.55 -17.39
C ALA A 295 0.83 -24.98 -17.30
N ALA A 296 1.76 -24.16 -17.80
CA ALA A 296 3.19 -24.45 -17.71
C ALA A 296 3.69 -24.48 -16.26
N LEU A 297 3.25 -23.51 -15.44
CA LEU A 297 3.56 -23.48 -14.01
C LEU A 297 3.05 -24.75 -13.30
N ARG A 298 1.80 -25.13 -13.55
CA ARG A 298 1.19 -26.34 -12.97
C ARG A 298 1.96 -27.60 -13.37
N GLN A 299 2.39 -27.72 -14.62
CA GLN A 299 3.17 -28.87 -15.10
C GLN A 299 4.53 -28.98 -14.38
N LEU A 300 5.26 -27.87 -14.23
CA LEU A 300 6.54 -27.86 -13.51
C LEU A 300 6.37 -28.18 -12.02
N LEU A 301 5.35 -27.60 -11.37
CA LEU A 301 5.04 -27.86 -9.97
C LEU A 301 4.59 -29.31 -9.75
N HIS A 302 3.87 -29.93 -10.69
CA HIS A 302 3.52 -31.35 -10.62
C HIS A 302 4.72 -32.27 -10.81
N ALA A 303 5.66 -31.89 -11.68
CA ALA A 303 6.87 -32.69 -11.93
C ALA A 303 7.80 -32.70 -10.72
N PHE A 304 8.00 -31.55 -10.06
CA PHE A 304 8.79 -31.46 -8.84
C PHE A 304 8.19 -30.45 -7.85
N PRO A 305 7.29 -30.89 -6.94
CA PRO A 305 6.66 -30.01 -5.95
C PRO A 305 7.67 -29.39 -4.98
N GLY A 306 8.74 -30.11 -4.65
CA GLY A 306 9.82 -29.62 -3.77
C GLY A 306 10.61 -28.45 -4.34
N ALA A 307 10.43 -28.10 -5.63
CA ALA A 307 11.08 -26.96 -6.25
C ALA A 307 10.77 -25.63 -5.53
N VAL A 308 9.62 -25.52 -4.87
CA VAL A 308 9.19 -24.30 -4.16
C VAL A 308 10.06 -23.97 -2.95
N ASP A 309 10.72 -24.97 -2.37
CA ASP A 309 11.56 -24.85 -1.17
C ASP A 309 13.06 -24.71 -1.48
N VAL A 310 13.40 -24.61 -2.77
CA VAL A 310 14.77 -24.37 -3.22
C VAL A 310 14.95 -22.88 -3.44
N VAL A 311 16.07 -22.35 -2.96
CA VAL A 311 16.50 -20.98 -3.18
C VAL A 311 17.65 -20.95 -4.18
N ASP A 312 17.74 -19.88 -4.95
CA ASP A 312 18.86 -19.65 -5.84
C ASP A 312 20.10 -19.09 -5.12
N GLY A 313 21.15 -18.78 -5.88
CA GLY A 313 22.40 -18.23 -5.39
C GLY A 313 22.29 -16.83 -4.76
N HIS A 314 21.12 -16.19 -4.86
CA HIS A 314 20.77 -14.91 -4.21
C HIS A 314 19.83 -15.09 -3.01
N GLY A 315 19.62 -16.34 -2.56
CA GLY A 315 18.66 -16.67 -1.51
C GLY A 315 17.19 -16.51 -1.95
N GLN A 316 16.92 -16.28 -3.23
CA GLN A 316 15.56 -16.04 -3.72
C GLN A 316 14.86 -17.37 -3.99
N SER A 317 13.72 -17.59 -3.32
CA SER A 317 12.83 -18.70 -3.66
C SER A 317 12.02 -18.40 -4.93
N SER A 318 11.41 -19.41 -5.53
CA SER A 318 10.53 -19.21 -6.69
C SER A 318 9.34 -18.26 -6.41
N LEU A 319 8.91 -18.12 -5.15
CA LEU A 319 7.86 -17.16 -4.79
C LEU A 319 8.38 -15.71 -4.85
N HIS A 320 9.63 -15.45 -4.45
CA HIS A 320 10.25 -14.12 -4.58
C HIS A 320 10.27 -13.67 -6.05
N LEU A 321 10.75 -14.56 -6.93
CA LEU A 321 10.79 -14.29 -8.36
C LEU A 321 9.39 -14.13 -8.97
N LEU A 322 8.42 -14.96 -8.56
CA LEU A 322 7.02 -14.79 -8.98
C LEU A 322 6.48 -13.42 -8.57
N CYS A 323 6.72 -12.99 -7.33
CA CYS A 323 6.28 -11.69 -6.83
C CYS A 323 6.96 -10.51 -7.54
N SER A 324 8.18 -10.70 -8.05
CA SER A 324 8.92 -9.70 -8.84
C SER A 324 8.47 -9.59 -10.30
N ASN A 325 7.66 -10.53 -10.79
CA ASN A 325 7.28 -10.59 -12.21
C ASN A 325 6.37 -9.41 -12.61
N GLU A 326 6.76 -8.70 -13.66
CA GLU A 326 6.02 -7.54 -14.21
C GLU A 326 4.61 -7.90 -14.69
N ALA A 327 4.40 -9.15 -15.13
CA ALA A 327 3.13 -9.65 -15.66
C ALA A 327 2.43 -10.61 -14.68
N LEU A 328 2.60 -10.40 -13.38
CA LEU A 328 1.98 -11.21 -12.33
C LEU A 328 0.44 -11.25 -12.48
N ALA A 329 -0.11 -12.47 -12.45
CA ALA A 329 -1.55 -12.70 -12.55
C ALA A 329 -2.06 -13.56 -11.39
N MET A 330 -3.27 -13.27 -10.89
CA MET A 330 -3.92 -14.02 -9.81
C MET A 330 -3.92 -15.54 -10.03
N LYS A 331 -4.11 -16.00 -11.27
CA LYS A 331 -4.10 -17.44 -11.59
C LYS A 331 -2.76 -18.10 -11.23
N LEU A 332 -1.63 -17.44 -11.45
CA LEU A 332 -0.31 -17.98 -11.12
C LEU A 332 -0.12 -18.08 -9.61
N VAL A 333 -0.56 -17.06 -8.86
CA VAL A 333 -0.51 -17.05 -7.39
C VAL A 333 -1.34 -18.20 -6.81
N VAL A 334 -2.54 -18.44 -7.33
CA VAL A 334 -3.42 -19.53 -6.87
C VAL A 334 -2.80 -20.91 -7.13
N GLU A 335 -2.23 -21.14 -8.32
CA GLU A 335 -1.56 -22.42 -8.64
C GLU A 335 -0.33 -22.64 -7.74
N TYR A 336 0.45 -21.59 -7.49
CA TYR A 336 1.61 -21.67 -6.60
C TYR A 336 1.19 -21.92 -5.14
N ALA A 337 0.18 -21.18 -4.66
CA ALA A 337 -0.39 -21.30 -3.32
C ALA A 337 -0.88 -22.72 -3.01
N ALA A 338 -1.49 -23.38 -4.00
CA ALA A 338 -1.98 -24.76 -3.87
C ALA A 338 -0.86 -25.76 -3.50
N VAL A 339 0.38 -25.51 -3.93
CA VAL A 339 1.54 -26.36 -3.64
C VAL A 339 2.31 -25.85 -2.42
N ALA A 340 2.47 -24.54 -2.28
CA ALA A 340 3.19 -23.93 -1.15
C ALA A 340 2.59 -24.29 0.22
N THR A 341 1.26 -24.45 0.30
CA THR A 341 0.58 -24.92 1.53
C THR A 341 1.01 -26.33 1.98
N SER A 342 1.50 -27.17 1.06
CA SER A 342 2.03 -28.50 1.39
C SER A 342 3.48 -28.47 1.91
N VAL A 343 4.22 -27.38 1.64
CA VAL A 343 5.62 -27.18 2.06
C VAL A 343 5.79 -25.80 2.70
N PRO A 344 5.38 -25.63 3.98
CA PRO A 344 5.37 -24.33 4.65
C PRO A 344 6.76 -23.71 4.83
N THR A 345 7.81 -24.51 4.82
CA THR A 345 9.22 -24.06 4.92
C THR A 345 9.60 -23.11 3.79
N SER A 346 9.00 -23.28 2.61
CA SER A 346 9.26 -22.46 1.42
C SER A 346 8.90 -20.97 1.60
N LEU A 347 8.03 -20.65 2.55
CA LEU A 347 7.55 -19.29 2.84
C LEU A 347 8.40 -18.54 3.87
N LEU A 348 9.41 -19.21 4.44
CA LEU A 348 10.31 -18.66 5.46
C LEU A 348 11.63 -18.12 4.89
N TRP A 349 11.93 -18.43 3.62
CA TRP A 349 13.15 -17.98 2.97
C TRP A 349 13.19 -16.46 2.86
N LEU A 350 14.39 -15.92 3.02
CA LEU A 350 14.71 -14.51 2.87
C LEU A 350 15.77 -14.38 1.78
N ASP A 351 15.66 -13.34 0.97
CA ASP A 351 16.67 -13.03 -0.05
C ASP A 351 17.96 -12.42 0.55
N ASP A 352 18.93 -12.08 -0.31
CA ASP A 352 20.17 -11.38 0.07
C ASP A 352 19.94 -10.04 0.80
N GLU A 353 18.77 -9.43 0.66
CA GLU A 353 18.35 -8.21 1.36
C GLU A 353 17.52 -8.50 2.63
N ALA A 354 17.45 -9.76 3.06
CA ALA A 354 16.60 -10.24 4.15
C ALA A 354 15.09 -9.97 3.92
N SER A 355 14.69 -9.74 2.67
CA SER A 355 13.30 -9.47 2.29
C SER A 355 12.52 -10.77 2.15
N THR A 356 11.28 -10.76 2.63
CA THR A 356 10.31 -11.84 2.37
C THR A 356 9.62 -11.63 1.02
N SER A 357 8.98 -12.68 0.48
CA SER A 357 8.17 -12.57 -0.74
C SER A 357 7.04 -11.53 -0.64
N LEU A 358 6.53 -11.27 0.58
CA LEU A 358 5.52 -10.25 0.82
C LEU A 358 6.08 -8.83 0.65
N HIS A 359 7.36 -8.58 1.01
CA HIS A 359 8.02 -7.30 0.71
C HIS A 359 8.05 -7.05 -0.80
N ILE A 360 8.52 -8.04 -1.58
CA ILE A 360 8.62 -7.94 -3.03
C ILE A 360 7.24 -7.74 -3.67
N ALA A 361 6.21 -8.45 -3.19
CA ALA A 361 4.84 -8.30 -3.67
C ALA A 361 4.31 -6.87 -3.45
N CYS A 362 4.61 -6.26 -2.30
CA CYS A 362 4.25 -4.88 -1.99
C CYS A 362 5.10 -3.84 -2.75
N MET A 363 6.29 -4.20 -3.23
CA MET A 363 7.13 -3.33 -4.07
C MET A 363 6.76 -3.37 -5.55
N ASN A 364 6.22 -4.50 -6.04
CA ASN A 364 5.90 -4.67 -7.46
C ASN A 364 4.66 -3.85 -7.85
N PRO A 365 4.78 -2.82 -8.72
CA PRO A 365 3.66 -1.96 -9.10
C PRO A 365 2.50 -2.69 -9.81
N SER A 366 2.77 -3.85 -10.41
CA SER A 366 1.75 -4.69 -11.06
C SER A 366 0.90 -5.50 -10.08
N SER A 367 1.25 -5.50 -8.78
CA SER A 367 0.49 -6.25 -7.79
C SER A 367 -0.86 -5.57 -7.46
N SER A 368 -1.93 -6.36 -7.46
CA SER A 368 -3.27 -5.94 -7.04
C SER A 368 -3.44 -6.21 -5.54
N PRO A 369 -4.33 -5.49 -4.85
CA PRO A 369 -4.58 -5.73 -3.43
C PRO A 369 -5.06 -7.16 -3.13
N GLU A 370 -5.78 -7.80 -4.06
CA GLU A 370 -6.16 -9.21 -3.96
C GLU A 370 -4.96 -10.16 -4.05
N MET A 371 -3.96 -9.84 -4.90
CA MET A 371 -2.73 -10.63 -5.00
C MET A 371 -1.91 -10.52 -3.71
N ILE A 372 -1.76 -9.31 -3.18
CA ILE A 372 -1.06 -9.09 -1.91
C ILE A 372 -1.77 -9.82 -0.77
N ARG A 373 -3.11 -9.78 -0.74
CA ARG A 373 -3.92 -10.54 0.23
C ARG A 373 -3.72 -12.05 0.09
N ALA A 374 -3.73 -12.59 -1.12
CA ALA A 374 -3.52 -14.02 -1.35
C ALA A 374 -2.13 -14.48 -0.88
N ILE A 375 -1.08 -13.67 -1.10
CA ILE A 375 0.28 -13.96 -0.63
C ILE A 375 0.38 -13.81 0.89
N TYR A 376 -0.28 -12.79 1.45
CA TYR A 376 -0.37 -12.58 2.89
C TYR A 376 -1.05 -13.76 3.60
N ASP A 377 -2.14 -14.29 3.04
CA ASP A 377 -2.90 -15.41 3.60
C ASP A 377 -2.07 -16.71 3.63
N LEU A 378 -0.99 -16.82 2.82
CA LEU A 378 -0.06 -17.95 2.89
C LEU A 378 0.84 -17.91 4.14
N HIS A 379 1.31 -16.71 4.52
CA HIS A 379 2.18 -16.53 5.69
C HIS A 379 1.95 -15.16 6.34
N PRO A 380 0.95 -15.03 7.24
CA PRO A 380 0.60 -13.76 7.88
C PRO A 380 1.73 -13.16 8.72
N ASP A 381 2.51 -14.00 9.41
CA ASP A 381 3.59 -13.56 10.31
C ASP A 381 4.69 -12.77 9.56
N ALA A 382 4.85 -13.01 8.26
CA ALA A 382 5.77 -12.27 7.39
C ALA A 382 5.48 -10.77 7.32
N ALA A 383 4.28 -10.32 7.70
CA ALA A 383 3.91 -8.90 7.78
C ALA A 383 4.70 -8.11 8.82
N THR A 384 5.30 -8.80 9.81
CA THR A 384 6.13 -8.19 10.86
C THR A 384 7.62 -8.34 10.61
N ALA A 385 8.02 -9.08 9.57
CA ALA A 385 9.42 -9.28 9.22
C ALA A 385 10.07 -7.96 8.83
N LEU A 386 11.35 -7.82 9.19
CA LEU A 386 12.19 -6.67 8.83
C LEU A 386 13.21 -7.11 7.80
N ASP A 387 13.32 -6.33 6.73
CA ASP A 387 14.40 -6.48 5.77
C ASP A 387 15.73 -5.87 6.29
N LYS A 388 16.78 -5.93 5.47
CA LYS A 388 18.10 -5.33 5.76
C LYS A 388 18.04 -3.82 5.99
N TYR A 389 16.99 -3.18 5.48
CA TYR A 389 16.75 -1.76 5.63
C TYR A 389 15.94 -1.43 6.89
N GLY A 390 15.47 -2.42 7.64
CA GLY A 390 14.56 -2.22 8.78
C GLY A 390 13.14 -1.83 8.36
N CYS A 391 12.78 -2.02 7.10
CA CYS A 391 11.42 -1.85 6.61
C CYS A 391 10.61 -3.13 6.82
N THR A 392 9.33 -2.97 7.12
CA THR A 392 8.32 -4.05 7.05
C THR A 392 7.62 -4.03 5.69
N PRO A 393 6.92 -5.11 5.27
CA PRO A 393 6.15 -5.09 4.02
C PRO A 393 5.10 -3.97 4.00
N PHE A 394 4.61 -3.57 5.19
CA PHE A 394 3.65 -2.47 5.33
C PHE A 394 4.24 -1.12 4.90
N HIS A 395 5.55 -0.87 5.06
CA HIS A 395 6.19 0.35 4.55
C HIS A 395 6.05 0.45 3.03
N TYR A 396 6.33 -0.66 2.33
CA TYR A 396 6.22 -0.75 0.88
C TYR A 396 4.75 -0.70 0.43
N ALA A 397 3.85 -1.37 1.14
CA ALA A 397 2.41 -1.29 0.89
C ALA A 397 1.90 0.17 0.97
N CYS A 398 2.36 0.96 1.95
CA CYS A 398 2.02 2.38 2.07
C CYS A 398 2.49 3.23 0.88
N SER A 399 3.58 2.83 0.22
CA SER A 399 4.10 3.49 -0.99
C SER A 399 3.48 2.96 -2.29
N HIS A 400 2.68 1.89 -2.22
CA HIS A 400 2.19 1.16 -3.39
C HIS A 400 1.12 1.96 -4.16
N PRO A 401 1.10 1.97 -5.51
CA PRO A 401 0.12 2.72 -6.28
C PRO A 401 -1.33 2.22 -6.13
N SER A 402 -1.52 0.92 -5.88
CA SER A 402 -2.85 0.29 -5.74
C SER A 402 -3.27 0.07 -4.28
N ILE A 403 -2.74 0.87 -3.35
CA ILE A 403 -3.11 0.82 -1.94
C ILE A 403 -4.63 1.01 -1.76
N SER A 404 -5.23 0.16 -0.92
CA SER A 404 -6.65 0.21 -0.57
C SER A 404 -6.83 0.29 0.95
N VAL A 405 -8.00 0.78 1.38
CA VAL A 405 -8.37 0.83 2.81
C VAL A 405 -8.39 -0.58 3.40
N ASP A 406 -8.85 -1.56 2.64
CA ASP A 406 -8.89 -2.97 3.05
C ASP A 406 -7.49 -3.54 3.27
N LEU A 407 -6.53 -3.18 2.43
CA LEU A 407 -5.14 -3.62 2.57
C LEU A 407 -4.48 -2.99 3.81
N VAL A 408 -4.72 -1.69 4.05
CA VAL A 408 -4.25 -1.02 5.29
C VAL A 408 -4.80 -1.74 6.52
N TRP A 409 -6.09 -2.05 6.52
CA TRP A 409 -6.72 -2.78 7.62
C TRP A 409 -6.21 -4.20 7.78
N LEU A 410 -5.94 -4.91 6.69
CA LEU A 410 -5.40 -6.27 6.71
C LEU A 410 -4.06 -6.34 7.46
N PHE A 411 -3.16 -5.39 7.22
CA PHE A 411 -1.88 -5.31 7.95
C PHE A 411 -2.07 -4.87 9.41
N LEU A 412 -2.87 -3.84 9.66
CA LEU A 412 -3.11 -3.32 11.01
C LEU A 412 -3.85 -4.30 11.92
N ASP A 413 -4.67 -5.18 11.34
CA ASP A 413 -5.39 -6.21 12.08
C ASP A 413 -4.43 -7.24 12.70
N HIS A 414 -3.33 -7.56 12.03
CA HIS A 414 -2.41 -8.59 12.49
C HIS A 414 -1.37 -8.04 13.46
N ALA A 415 -0.81 -6.87 13.18
CA ALA A 415 0.16 -6.24 14.06
C ALA A 415 0.07 -4.72 13.98
N ARG A 416 -0.67 -4.10 14.90
CA ARG A 416 -0.77 -2.63 14.98
C ARG A 416 0.58 -1.95 15.26
N ALA A 417 1.51 -2.64 15.92
CA ALA A 417 2.84 -2.13 16.25
C ALA A 417 3.71 -1.78 15.02
N ILE A 418 3.39 -2.33 13.83
CA ILE A 418 4.15 -2.06 12.59
C ILE A 418 4.16 -0.57 12.21
N THR A 419 3.18 0.23 12.67
CA THR A 419 3.11 1.67 12.38
C THR A 419 4.16 2.49 13.12
N SER A 420 4.68 1.96 14.22
CA SER A 420 5.72 2.61 15.03
C SER A 420 7.14 2.28 14.57
N VAL A 421 7.28 1.28 13.69
CA VAL A 421 8.59 0.85 13.16
C VAL A 421 9.15 1.96 12.29
N VAL A 422 10.44 2.25 12.50
CA VAL A 422 11.18 3.26 11.74
C VAL A 422 12.15 2.53 10.83
N ASP A 423 12.03 2.84 9.55
CA ASP A 423 12.98 2.46 8.50
C ASP A 423 14.41 2.93 8.87
N GLN A 424 15.39 2.02 8.80
CA GLN A 424 16.81 2.26 9.06
C GLN A 424 17.66 2.44 7.78
N VAL A 425 17.06 2.60 6.60
CA VAL A 425 17.73 2.99 5.36
C VAL A 425 18.59 4.22 5.64
N GLU A 426 19.86 4.14 5.25
CA GLU A 426 20.82 5.23 5.34
C GLU A 426 20.19 6.54 4.80
N ARG A 427 19.93 7.49 5.72
CA ARG A 427 19.35 8.83 5.52
C ARG A 427 17.81 8.95 5.45
N ARG A 428 17.01 7.92 5.73
CA ARG A 428 15.53 8.05 5.74
C ARG A 428 14.93 8.18 7.13
N GLY A 429 14.93 7.14 7.98
CA GLY A 429 14.34 7.26 9.32
C GLY A 429 12.81 7.41 9.28
N LYS A 430 12.15 6.78 8.30
CA LYS A 430 10.73 7.03 7.98
C LYS A 430 9.82 5.96 8.58
N THR A 431 8.72 6.39 9.18
CA THR A 431 7.62 5.49 9.57
C THR A 431 6.70 5.18 8.37
N PRO A 432 5.84 4.14 8.43
CA PRO A 432 4.84 3.88 7.38
C PRO A 432 3.95 5.09 7.10
N LEU A 433 3.66 5.92 8.10
CA LEU A 433 2.89 7.16 7.93
C LEU A 433 3.62 8.17 7.02
N HIS A 434 4.94 8.24 7.04
CA HIS A 434 5.71 9.06 6.09
C HIS A 434 5.57 8.55 4.65
N TYR A 435 5.67 7.23 4.45
CA TYR A 435 5.50 6.60 3.14
C TYR A 435 4.09 6.82 2.59
N LEU A 436 3.08 6.65 3.45
CA LEU A 436 1.67 6.87 3.11
C LEU A 436 1.38 8.33 2.77
N ALA A 437 1.94 9.27 3.55
CA ALA A 437 1.79 10.71 3.32
C ALA A 437 2.43 11.16 1.99
N ALA A 438 3.54 10.54 1.61
CA ALA A 438 4.24 10.82 0.35
C ALA A 438 3.58 10.20 -0.89
N ASN A 439 2.65 9.23 -0.70
CA ASN A 439 2.02 8.52 -1.80
C ASN A 439 0.92 9.35 -2.48
N ARG A 440 1.00 9.50 -3.80
CA ARG A 440 0.02 10.28 -4.59
C ARG A 440 -1.36 9.62 -4.66
N HIS A 441 -1.45 8.30 -4.52
CA HIS A 441 -2.69 7.53 -4.65
C HIS A 441 -3.44 7.34 -3.33
N VAL A 442 -2.94 7.94 -2.26
CA VAL A 442 -3.50 7.81 -0.93
C VAL A 442 -4.85 8.50 -0.80
N SER A 443 -5.78 7.87 -0.08
CA SER A 443 -7.00 8.53 0.37
C SER A 443 -6.82 9.10 1.77
N VAL A 444 -7.58 10.16 2.03
CA VAL A 444 -7.72 10.76 3.35
C VAL A 444 -8.02 9.75 4.46
N ASP A 445 -8.89 8.77 4.15
CA ASP A 445 -9.31 7.78 5.13
C ASP A 445 -8.17 6.84 5.50
N MET A 446 -7.30 6.48 4.55
CA MET A 446 -6.11 5.65 4.82
C MET A 446 -5.16 6.34 5.81
N ILE A 447 -4.87 7.62 5.59
CA ILE A 447 -3.99 8.40 6.48
C ILE A 447 -4.61 8.49 7.87
N SER A 448 -5.91 8.76 7.93
CA SER A 448 -6.64 8.82 9.19
C SER A 448 -6.55 7.48 9.92
N ILE A 449 -6.72 6.34 9.23
CA ILE A 449 -6.63 5.00 9.82
C ILE A 449 -5.23 4.70 10.37
N VAL A 450 -4.16 5.01 9.65
CA VAL A 450 -2.78 4.76 10.12
C VAL A 450 -2.39 5.71 11.25
N PHE A 451 -2.81 6.97 11.17
CA PHE A 451 -2.62 7.93 12.26
C PHE A 451 -3.41 7.54 13.51
N ASP A 452 -4.62 7.05 13.33
CA ASP A 452 -5.47 6.46 14.36
C ASP A 452 -4.85 5.20 14.96
N ALA A 453 -4.07 4.45 14.17
CA ALA A 453 -3.35 3.28 14.63
C ALA A 453 -2.28 3.62 15.64
N ASP A 454 -1.46 4.62 15.33
CA ASP A 454 -0.41 5.16 16.17
C ASP A 454 -0.29 6.68 16.00
N PRO A 455 -0.88 7.46 16.92
CA PRO A 455 -0.80 8.92 16.87
C PRO A 455 0.60 9.47 17.13
N SER A 456 1.49 8.68 17.76
CA SER A 456 2.86 9.12 18.05
C SER A 456 3.71 9.16 16.78
N ALA A 457 3.38 8.33 15.78
CA ALA A 457 4.06 8.31 14.49
C ALA A 457 4.00 9.64 13.73
N SER A 458 3.05 10.55 14.04
CA SER A 458 3.00 11.89 13.45
C SER A 458 4.06 12.85 13.99
N GLN A 459 4.61 12.57 15.18
CA GLN A 459 5.62 13.37 15.86
C GLN A 459 7.04 12.85 15.58
N VAL A 460 7.16 11.64 15.03
CA VAL A 460 8.46 11.09 14.63
C VAL A 460 8.99 11.87 13.43
N THR A 461 10.18 12.44 13.58
CA THR A 461 10.90 13.09 12.48
C THR A 461 11.76 12.08 11.75
N ASP A 462 11.78 12.19 10.43
CA ASP A 462 12.77 11.49 9.61
C ASP A 462 14.19 12.05 9.83
N HIS A 463 15.21 11.43 9.23
CA HIS A 463 16.60 11.89 9.36
C HIS A 463 16.86 13.27 8.72
N ALA A 464 15.95 13.76 7.88
CA ALA A 464 15.96 15.12 7.33
C ALA A 464 15.16 16.11 8.20
N MET A 465 14.77 15.72 9.42
CA MET A 465 13.95 16.49 10.36
C MET A 465 12.54 16.82 9.83
N LYS A 466 12.06 16.07 8.81
CA LYS A 466 10.70 16.20 8.29
C LYS A 466 9.77 15.25 9.03
N LEU A 467 8.73 15.83 9.63
CA LEU A 467 7.53 15.11 10.09
C LEU A 467 6.66 14.64 8.90
N PRO A 468 5.77 13.62 9.09
CA PRO A 468 4.83 13.17 8.07
C PRO A 468 3.95 14.29 7.51
N VAL A 469 3.62 15.29 8.33
CA VAL A 469 2.82 16.44 7.87
C VAL A 469 3.49 17.25 6.76
N HIS A 470 4.82 17.34 6.75
CA HIS A 470 5.53 18.02 5.66
C HIS A 470 5.31 17.30 4.33
N TYR A 471 5.31 15.96 4.34
CA TYR A 471 5.00 15.16 3.17
C TYR A 471 3.54 15.33 2.73
N LEU A 472 2.60 15.44 3.66
CA LEU A 472 1.18 15.70 3.35
C LEU A 472 0.98 17.07 2.69
N ILE A 473 1.68 18.10 3.17
CA ILE A 473 1.59 19.46 2.60
C ILE A 473 2.23 19.50 1.21
N GLU A 474 3.32 18.76 0.99
CA GLU A 474 3.97 18.65 -0.32
C GLU A 474 3.15 17.81 -1.32
N ASN A 475 2.19 17.00 -0.86
CA ASN A 475 1.44 16.08 -1.69
C ASN A 475 0.21 16.75 -2.34
N PRO A 476 0.15 16.87 -3.68
CA PRO A 476 -0.96 17.53 -4.36
C PRO A 476 -2.27 16.75 -4.34
N SER A 477 -2.27 15.45 -4.00
CA SER A 477 -3.50 14.64 -3.99
C SER A 477 -4.38 14.89 -2.75
N ILE A 478 -3.84 15.52 -1.72
CA ILE A 478 -4.51 15.69 -0.43
C ILE A 478 -4.94 17.16 -0.27
N PRO A 479 -6.22 17.45 0.01
CA PRO A 479 -6.67 18.82 0.28
C PRO A 479 -5.97 19.40 1.52
N SER A 480 -5.56 20.66 1.45
CA SER A 480 -4.91 21.39 2.56
C SER A 480 -5.74 21.40 3.85
N ALA A 481 -7.07 21.38 3.74
CA ALA A 481 -8.00 21.26 4.86
C ALA A 481 -7.86 19.94 5.66
N HIS A 482 -7.32 18.89 5.04
CA HIS A 482 -7.08 17.60 5.71
C HIS A 482 -5.70 17.54 6.37
N ALA A 483 -4.68 18.10 5.73
CA ALA A 483 -3.39 18.34 6.39
C ALA A 483 -3.59 19.19 7.66
N TYR A 484 -4.47 20.20 7.59
CA TYR A 484 -4.89 20.98 8.77
C TYR A 484 -5.61 20.14 9.82
N ARG A 485 -6.46 19.17 9.46
CA ARG A 485 -7.14 18.29 10.44
C ARG A 485 -6.20 17.35 11.20
N LEU A 486 -5.16 16.86 10.53
CA LEU A 486 -4.09 16.09 11.18
C LEU A 486 -3.25 16.95 12.12
N LEU A 487 -3.04 18.23 11.77
CA LEU A 487 -2.40 19.24 12.63
C LEU A 487 -3.29 19.72 13.78
N ALA A 488 -4.60 19.87 13.55
CA ALA A 488 -5.56 20.47 14.47
C ALA A 488 -6.19 19.46 15.45
N GLY A 489 -5.68 18.22 15.52
CA GLY A 489 -6.02 17.29 16.61
C GLY A 489 -7.32 16.50 16.41
N GLY A 490 -7.66 16.12 15.19
CA GLY A 490 -8.83 15.25 14.90
C GLY A 490 -8.80 13.86 15.55
N ALA A 491 -7.61 13.35 15.94
CA ALA A 491 -7.46 12.11 16.71
C ALA A 491 -6.94 12.35 18.14
N SER A 492 -7.14 13.56 18.69
CA SER A 492 -6.63 13.96 20.02
C SER A 492 -6.99 12.99 21.15
N TYR A 493 -8.08 12.25 21.02
CA TYR A 493 -8.48 11.34 22.08
C TYR A 493 -7.55 10.14 22.24
N ARG A 494 -6.93 9.62 21.17
CA ARG A 494 -5.94 8.52 21.32
C ARG A 494 -4.59 8.99 21.84
N GLN A 495 -4.30 10.29 21.75
CA GLN A 495 -3.18 10.91 22.46
C GLN A 495 -3.48 11.12 23.94
N ARG A 496 -4.76 11.36 24.29
CA ARG A 496 -5.24 11.57 25.66
C ARG A 496 -5.63 10.31 26.42
N TYR A 497 -5.96 9.23 25.71
CA TYR A 497 -6.44 7.97 26.29
C TYR A 497 -5.69 6.78 25.68
N ARG A 498 -5.10 5.93 26.53
CA ARG A 498 -4.44 4.68 26.14
C ARG A 498 -5.51 3.59 25.98
N ILE A 499 -5.94 3.38 24.74
CA ILE A 499 -7.00 2.42 24.41
C ILE A 499 -6.38 1.03 24.26
N SER A 500 -6.82 0.11 25.10
CA SER A 500 -6.41 -1.30 25.03
C SER A 500 -7.09 -2.01 23.85
N ASP A 501 -6.38 -2.94 23.20
CA ASP A 501 -6.96 -3.77 22.15
C ASP A 501 -7.67 -4.96 22.80
N ARG A 502 -8.96 -5.11 22.53
CA ARG A 502 -9.85 -6.06 23.22
C ARG A 502 -10.75 -6.78 22.23
N ALA A 503 -11.00 -8.06 22.48
CA ALA A 503 -11.99 -8.82 21.74
C ALA A 503 -13.41 -8.28 22.02
N VAL A 504 -14.36 -8.44 21.10
CA VAL A 504 -15.75 -7.97 21.29
C VAL A 504 -16.42 -8.53 22.54
N THR A 505 -16.04 -9.74 22.95
CA THR A 505 -16.53 -10.40 24.15
C THR A 505 -16.22 -9.64 25.44
N GLU A 506 -15.24 -8.74 25.42
CA GLU A 506 -14.83 -7.93 26.57
C GLU A 506 -15.57 -6.58 26.65
N PHE A 507 -16.35 -6.21 25.61
CA PHE A 507 -17.17 -5.01 25.61
C PHE A 507 -18.56 -5.28 26.19
N ALA A 508 -18.98 -4.46 27.15
CA ALA A 508 -20.36 -4.45 27.58
C ALA A 508 -21.22 -3.85 26.45
N THR A 509 -22.08 -4.69 25.87
CA THR A 509 -22.84 -4.41 24.64
C THR A 509 -24.31 -4.19 24.97
N THR A 510 -24.87 -3.05 24.57
CA THR A 510 -26.31 -2.77 24.68
C THR A 510 -26.92 -2.68 23.28
N LEU A 511 -27.93 -3.52 23.02
CA LEU A 511 -28.67 -3.58 21.76
C LEU A 511 -29.92 -2.69 21.84
N PHE A 512 -30.23 -2.03 20.74
CA PHE A 512 -31.41 -1.18 20.58
C PHE A 512 -32.20 -1.62 19.35
N SER A 513 -33.49 -1.31 19.27
CA SER A 513 -34.31 -1.61 18.09
C SER A 513 -34.93 -0.35 17.53
N HIS A 514 -34.75 -0.12 16.23
CA HIS A 514 -35.33 1.00 15.50
C HIS A 514 -36.57 0.55 14.72
N GLY A 515 -37.73 1.11 15.09
CA GLY A 515 -39.00 0.92 14.39
C GLY A 515 -39.49 -0.54 14.30
N PRO A 516 -40.61 -0.79 13.58
CA PRO A 516 -41.20 -2.12 13.45
C PRO A 516 -40.41 -3.09 12.54
N GLN A 517 -39.34 -2.62 11.88
CA GLN A 517 -38.56 -3.39 10.90
C GLN A 517 -37.25 -4.01 11.45
N GLY A 518 -36.92 -3.81 12.73
CA GLY A 518 -35.91 -4.63 13.41
C GLY A 518 -34.44 -4.29 13.12
N GLU A 519 -34.10 -3.08 12.67
CA GLU A 519 -32.70 -2.65 12.62
C GLU A 519 -32.16 -2.42 14.03
N HIS A 520 -31.00 -3.02 14.34
CA HIS A 520 -30.40 -2.99 15.66
C HIS A 520 -29.21 -2.03 15.77
N ASP A 521 -29.41 -0.93 16.48
CA ASP A 521 -28.31 -0.08 16.93
C ASP A 521 -27.59 -0.71 18.12
N VAL A 522 -26.29 -0.42 18.30
CA VAL A 522 -25.47 -1.03 19.36
C VAL A 522 -24.55 0.00 19.99
N CYS A 523 -24.48 0.02 21.32
CA CYS A 523 -23.49 0.77 22.07
C CYS A 523 -22.55 -0.21 22.78
N PHE A 524 -21.25 -0.01 22.61
CA PHE A 524 -20.19 -0.81 23.21
C PHE A 524 -19.50 0.02 24.27
N SER A 525 -19.34 -0.50 25.48
CA SER A 525 -18.61 0.20 26.55
C SER A 525 -17.43 -0.61 27.06
N ALA A 526 -16.31 0.08 27.29
CA ALA A 526 -15.06 -0.45 27.82
C ALA A 526 -14.45 0.53 28.84
N ILE A 527 -13.53 0.02 29.66
CA ILE A 527 -12.73 0.80 30.62
C ILE A 527 -11.30 0.84 30.10
N ASP A 528 -10.74 2.03 29.91
CA ASP A 528 -9.36 2.28 29.46
C ASP A 528 -8.72 3.37 30.32
N GLU A 529 -7.43 3.66 30.11
CA GLU A 529 -6.68 4.61 30.93
C GLU A 529 -6.56 5.99 30.26
N ALA A 530 -6.72 7.06 31.04
CA ALA A 530 -6.31 8.40 30.63
C ALA A 530 -4.79 8.57 30.73
N VAL A 531 -4.17 9.10 29.67
CA VAL A 531 -2.73 9.43 29.62
C VAL A 531 -2.43 10.58 30.58
N ASP A 532 -3.35 11.54 30.67
CA ASP A 532 -3.29 12.68 31.58
C ASP A 532 -3.74 12.24 33.00
N GLY A 533 -2.89 11.51 33.71
CA GLY A 533 -3.07 11.21 35.15
C GLY A 533 -3.24 9.74 35.53
N HIS A 534 -3.26 8.79 34.57
CA HIS A 534 -3.47 7.35 34.81
C HIS A 534 -4.81 7.00 35.49
N ASP A 535 -5.80 7.87 35.38
CA ASP A 535 -7.16 7.57 35.84
C ASP A 535 -7.86 6.61 34.88
N ASP A 536 -8.54 5.59 35.41
CA ASP A 536 -9.42 4.76 34.60
C ASP A 536 -10.64 5.57 34.12
N VAL A 537 -10.90 5.54 32.82
CA VAL A 537 -12.06 6.17 32.17
C VAL A 537 -12.93 5.15 31.45
N ARG A 538 -14.24 5.39 31.45
CA ARG A 538 -15.20 4.55 30.71
C ARG A 538 -15.48 5.18 29.35
N LEU A 539 -15.09 4.47 28.30
CA LEU A 539 -15.35 4.81 26.89
C LEU A 539 -16.62 4.11 26.41
N GLN A 540 -17.55 4.85 25.82
CA GLN A 540 -18.77 4.32 25.21
C GLN A 540 -18.79 4.66 23.72
N TYR A 541 -18.81 3.64 22.86
CA TYR A 541 -18.86 3.77 21.41
C TYR A 541 -20.26 3.47 20.88
N CYS A 542 -20.86 4.43 20.18
CA CYS A 542 -22.22 4.31 19.65
C CYS A 542 -22.21 4.00 18.16
N SER A 543 -23.16 3.16 17.71
CA SER A 543 -23.40 2.88 16.29
C SER A 543 -23.95 4.05 15.50
N SER A 544 -24.81 4.84 16.15
CA SER A 544 -25.65 5.85 15.51
C SER A 544 -25.42 7.22 16.14
N SER A 545 -25.39 8.24 15.28
CA SER A 545 -25.34 9.65 15.68
C SER A 545 -26.51 10.04 16.58
N ALA A 546 -27.67 9.39 16.43
CA ALA A 546 -28.85 9.69 17.23
C ALA A 546 -28.65 9.33 18.71
N ILE A 547 -28.11 8.15 18.99
CA ILE A 547 -27.82 7.70 20.36
C ILE A 547 -26.74 8.59 20.97
N HIS A 548 -25.70 8.93 20.19
CA HIS A 548 -24.64 9.82 20.64
C HIS A 548 -25.19 11.20 21.05
N ARG A 549 -26.03 11.83 20.20
CA ARG A 549 -26.68 13.11 20.50
C ARG A 549 -27.62 13.02 21.69
N HIS A 550 -28.37 11.92 21.82
CA HIS A 550 -29.27 11.70 22.97
C HIS A 550 -28.49 11.64 24.28
N LEU A 551 -27.41 10.84 24.35
CA LEU A 551 -26.56 10.74 25.55
C LEU A 551 -25.91 12.08 25.89
N ILE A 552 -25.38 12.82 24.90
CA ILE A 552 -24.83 14.17 25.12
C ILE A 552 -25.92 15.11 25.68
N GLY A 553 -27.14 15.05 25.14
CA GLY A 553 -28.27 15.83 25.64
C GLY A 553 -28.55 15.54 27.12
N LEU A 554 -28.57 14.27 27.52
CA LEU A 554 -28.82 13.86 28.91
C LEU A 554 -27.72 14.37 29.84
N TYR A 555 -26.45 14.18 29.49
CA TYR A 555 -25.32 14.67 30.30
C TYR A 555 -25.30 16.19 30.39
N THR A 556 -25.58 16.90 29.30
CA THR A 556 -25.62 18.37 29.31
C THR A 556 -26.76 18.90 30.17
N ALA A 557 -27.95 18.27 30.14
CA ALA A 557 -29.06 18.66 31.01
C ALA A 557 -28.75 18.44 32.51
N LEU A 558 -28.10 17.33 32.85
CA LEU A 558 -27.72 17.04 34.24
C LEU A 558 -26.64 17.97 34.78
N LEU A 559 -25.73 18.43 33.91
CA LEU A 559 -24.61 19.31 34.25
C LEU A 559 -24.94 20.81 34.08
N ALA A 560 -26.07 21.16 33.46
CA ALA A 560 -26.47 22.55 33.18
C ALA A 560 -26.66 23.38 34.47
N THR A 561 -26.97 22.72 35.58
CA THR A 561 -27.15 23.35 36.89
C THR A 561 -26.27 22.65 37.92
N PRO A 562 -25.57 23.41 38.77
CA PRO A 562 -24.73 22.81 39.80
C PRO A 562 -25.60 22.00 40.75
N ALA A 563 -25.25 20.73 40.94
CA ALA A 563 -25.95 19.86 41.86
C ALA A 563 -25.85 20.40 43.30
N PRO A 564 -26.91 20.27 44.11
CA PRO A 564 -26.86 20.69 45.52
C PRO A 564 -25.78 19.92 46.30
N ASN A 565 -25.24 20.53 47.36
CA ASN A 565 -24.16 19.96 48.17
C ASN A 565 -24.47 18.51 48.60
N GLY A 566 -23.57 17.58 48.28
CA GLY A 566 -23.71 16.16 48.62
C GLY A 566 -24.32 15.26 47.53
N VAL A 567 -24.75 15.81 46.38
CA VAL A 567 -25.22 15.03 45.23
C VAL A 567 -24.09 14.83 44.22
N ALA A 568 -23.71 13.57 44.01
CA ALA A 568 -22.71 13.19 43.00
C ALA A 568 -23.38 13.01 41.63
N VAL A 569 -22.96 13.80 40.65
CA VAL A 569 -23.39 13.68 39.24
C VAL A 569 -22.20 13.18 38.42
N PRO A 570 -22.38 12.18 37.54
CA PRO A 570 -21.30 11.66 36.72
C PRO A 570 -20.80 12.74 35.75
N ALA A 571 -19.48 12.92 35.73
CA ALA A 571 -18.84 13.91 34.86
C ALA A 571 -18.68 13.35 33.43
N LEU A 572 -19.15 14.12 32.45
CA LEU A 572 -18.79 13.94 31.05
C LEU A 572 -17.42 14.57 30.81
N ARG A 573 -16.39 13.77 30.51
CA ARG A 573 -15.03 14.27 30.28
C ARG A 573 -14.87 14.76 28.84
N ASP A 574 -15.24 13.95 27.86
CA ASP A 574 -15.06 14.25 26.44
C ASP A 574 -16.13 13.58 25.56
N THR A 575 -16.31 14.10 24.34
CA THR A 575 -17.23 13.60 23.30
C THR A 575 -16.52 13.56 21.94
N PHE A 576 -16.76 12.52 21.13
CA PHE A 576 -16.14 12.35 19.81
C PHE A 576 -17.15 11.96 18.73
N GLU A 577 -17.12 12.66 17.60
CA GLU A 577 -17.92 12.34 16.41
C GLU A 577 -17.14 11.56 15.34
N ASN A 578 -15.84 11.33 15.53
CA ASN A 578 -14.95 10.60 14.60
C ASN A 578 -14.00 9.62 15.33
N ALA A 579 -14.52 8.80 16.25
CA ALA A 579 -13.74 7.81 16.98
C ALA A 579 -13.10 6.75 16.06
N ARG A 580 -13.76 6.40 14.93
CA ARG A 580 -13.32 5.41 13.93
C ARG A 580 -12.77 4.11 14.56
N ARG A 581 -13.42 3.63 15.63
CA ARG A 581 -13.01 2.41 16.34
C ARG A 581 -13.57 1.19 15.61
N ARG A 582 -12.69 0.39 15.01
CA ARG A 582 -13.07 -0.89 14.38
C ARG A 582 -13.14 -1.98 15.45
N ILE A 583 -14.28 -2.66 15.52
CA ILE A 583 -14.61 -3.68 16.51
C ILE A 583 -14.86 -5.01 15.76
N ARG A 584 -14.17 -6.10 16.15
CA ARG A 584 -14.23 -7.42 15.50
C ARG A 584 -15.35 -8.30 16.04
N LEU A 585 -16.43 -8.46 15.29
CA LEU A 585 -17.54 -9.32 15.67
C LEU A 585 -17.13 -10.81 15.60
N PRO A 586 -17.80 -11.70 16.36
CA PRO A 586 -17.44 -13.13 16.44
C PRO A 586 -17.44 -13.89 15.10
N ALA A 587 -18.11 -13.38 14.07
CA ALA A 587 -18.21 -13.99 12.74
C ALA A 587 -17.12 -13.54 11.74
N GLY A 588 -16.05 -12.87 12.21
CA GLY A 588 -15.00 -12.30 11.35
C GLY A 588 -15.41 -11.01 10.63
N ALA A 589 -16.66 -10.57 10.80
CA ALA A 589 -17.13 -9.27 10.36
C ALA A 589 -16.60 -8.18 11.29
N SER A 590 -16.18 -7.05 10.73
CA SER A 590 -15.71 -5.90 11.50
C SER A 590 -16.66 -4.73 11.34
N ARG A 591 -16.96 -4.01 12.42
CA ARG A 591 -17.74 -2.77 12.33
C ARG A 591 -16.94 -1.58 12.84
N THR A 592 -16.92 -0.49 12.09
CA THR A 592 -16.29 0.76 12.49
C THR A 592 -17.32 1.65 13.17
N LEU A 593 -17.03 2.14 14.37
CA LEU A 593 -17.89 3.03 15.15
C LEU A 593 -17.31 4.44 15.12
N GLU A 594 -18.13 5.40 14.70
CA GLU A 594 -17.72 6.79 14.51
C GLU A 594 -17.95 7.64 15.75
N PHE A 595 -18.85 7.26 16.65
CA PHE A 595 -19.23 8.09 17.80
C PHE A 595 -18.70 7.51 19.11
N GLY A 596 -18.14 8.36 19.98
CA GLY A 596 -17.55 7.97 21.25
C GLY A 596 -17.82 8.98 22.38
N LEU A 597 -18.00 8.49 23.61
CA LEU A 597 -18.21 9.29 24.82
C LEU A 597 -17.24 8.86 25.92
N VAL A 598 -16.64 9.80 26.65
CA VAL A 598 -15.76 9.51 27.80
C VAL A 598 -16.40 9.96 29.09
N THR A 599 -16.53 9.03 30.03
CA THR A 599 -17.09 9.27 31.36
C THR A 599 -16.13 8.75 32.42
N SER A 600 -16.24 9.25 33.65
CA SER A 600 -15.49 8.70 34.78
C SER A 600 -15.86 7.24 35.03
N THR A 601 -14.89 6.41 35.43
CA THR A 601 -15.18 5.01 35.76
C THR A 601 -16.06 4.86 37.00
N PRO A 602 -17.05 3.95 36.97
CA PRO A 602 -17.80 3.58 38.16
C PRO A 602 -16.92 2.70 39.07
N ARG A 603 -16.77 3.04 40.38
CA ARG A 603 -15.93 2.27 41.33
C ARG A 603 -16.48 0.86 41.58
N ALA A 604 -17.68 0.78 42.14
CA ALA A 604 -18.38 -0.45 42.43
C ALA A 604 -19.89 -0.21 42.33
N THR A 605 -20.62 -1.19 41.81
CA THR A 605 -22.09 -1.17 41.79
C THR A 605 -22.62 -1.69 43.11
N VAL A 606 -23.84 -1.31 43.50
CA VAL A 606 -24.46 -1.82 44.73
C VAL A 606 -24.62 -3.36 44.70
N ALA A 607 -24.75 -3.96 43.51
CA ALA A 607 -24.79 -5.42 43.34
C ALA A 607 -23.46 -6.12 43.71
N THR A 608 -22.33 -5.42 43.61
CA THR A 608 -20.97 -5.97 43.82
C THR A 608 -20.32 -5.45 45.12
N SER A 609 -20.89 -4.40 45.70
CA SER A 609 -20.44 -3.82 46.97
C SER A 609 -20.88 -4.64 48.18
N GLY A 610 -20.16 -4.51 49.30
CA GLY A 610 -20.45 -5.20 50.56
C GLY A 610 -21.71 -4.69 51.28
N ALA A 611 -21.78 -4.86 52.61
CA ALA A 611 -22.94 -4.44 53.40
C ALA A 611 -23.18 -2.91 53.31
N VAL A 612 -24.14 -2.50 52.48
CA VAL A 612 -24.60 -1.10 52.33
C VAL A 612 -25.76 -0.84 53.29
N ASP A 613 -25.75 0.29 54.01
CA ASP A 613 -26.91 0.70 54.81
C ASP A 613 -28.07 1.14 53.88
N PRO A 614 -29.22 0.45 53.88
CA PRO A 614 -30.35 0.80 53.01
C PRO A 614 -30.88 2.22 53.23
N ARG A 615 -30.74 2.79 54.44
CA ARG A 615 -31.21 4.16 54.71
C ARG A 615 -30.30 5.22 54.08
N SER A 616 -28.99 5.07 54.17
CA SER A 616 -28.04 6.01 53.55
C SER A 616 -28.12 5.94 52.02
N LEU A 617 -28.25 4.73 51.47
CA LEU A 617 -28.48 4.50 50.05
C LEU A 617 -29.76 5.20 49.57
N LEU A 618 -30.87 5.04 50.30
CA LEU A 618 -32.14 5.68 49.96
C LEU A 618 -32.02 7.21 49.98
N ALA A 619 -31.41 7.78 51.02
CA ALA A 619 -31.23 9.23 51.15
C ALA A 619 -30.37 9.79 50.00
N SER A 620 -29.26 9.13 49.68
CA SER A 620 -28.34 9.56 48.62
C SER A 620 -28.98 9.45 47.23
N VAL A 621 -29.59 8.31 46.89
CA VAL A 621 -30.20 8.12 45.56
C VAL A 621 -31.46 8.98 45.40
N ALA A 622 -32.25 9.20 46.45
CA ALA A 622 -33.38 10.11 46.40
C ALA A 622 -32.95 11.57 46.13
N ALA A 623 -31.83 12.01 46.71
CA ALA A 623 -31.26 13.33 46.42
C ALA A 623 -30.78 13.46 44.96
N VAL A 624 -30.20 12.38 44.41
CA VAL A 624 -29.86 12.30 42.98
C VAL A 624 -31.13 12.39 42.13
N LEU A 625 -32.16 11.59 42.41
CA LEU A 625 -33.40 11.61 41.64
C LEU A 625 -34.15 12.94 41.73
N LEU A 626 -34.08 13.64 42.87
CA LEU A 626 -34.63 14.98 43.02
C LEU A 626 -34.00 15.95 42.02
N HIS A 627 -32.66 15.92 41.88
CA HIS A 627 -31.94 16.71 40.87
C HIS A 627 -32.34 16.29 39.45
N TRP A 628 -32.46 14.99 39.18
CA TRP A 628 -32.85 14.48 37.86
C TRP A 628 -34.27 14.92 37.47
N HIS A 629 -35.25 14.71 38.35
CA HIS A 629 -36.67 14.93 38.05
C HIS A 629 -37.06 16.41 38.05
N GLU A 630 -36.64 17.19 39.05
CA GLU A 630 -37.06 18.58 39.19
C GLU A 630 -36.17 19.55 38.42
N VAL A 631 -34.85 19.32 38.42
CA VAL A 631 -33.87 20.27 37.87
C VAL A 631 -33.54 19.93 36.43
N ALA A 632 -33.03 18.71 36.17
CA ALA A 632 -32.63 18.29 34.82
C ALA A 632 -33.82 17.90 33.92
N ARG A 633 -35.00 17.66 34.52
CA ARG A 633 -36.20 17.15 33.83
C ARG A 633 -35.92 15.85 33.07
N VAL A 634 -35.20 14.91 33.68
CA VAL A 634 -34.83 13.61 33.11
C VAL A 634 -35.31 12.49 34.04
N VAL A 635 -35.84 11.41 33.45
CA VAL A 635 -36.17 10.14 34.13
C VAL A 635 -35.08 9.13 33.81
N HIS A 636 -34.66 8.34 34.81
CA HIS A 636 -33.61 7.34 34.62
C HIS A 636 -34.11 6.13 33.83
N GLY A 637 -35.16 5.44 34.29
CA GLY A 637 -35.87 4.36 33.60
C GLY A 637 -35.40 2.93 33.87
N ASN A 638 -34.27 2.71 34.56
CA ASN A 638 -33.76 1.38 34.92
C ASN A 638 -32.93 1.40 36.21
N ILE A 639 -33.51 1.81 37.32
CA ILE A 639 -32.84 1.83 38.62
C ILE A 639 -32.82 0.40 39.19
N CYS A 640 -31.63 -0.16 39.35
CA CYS A 640 -31.41 -1.47 39.96
C CYS A 640 -30.05 -1.51 40.65
N PRO A 641 -29.74 -2.52 41.48
CA PRO A 641 -28.45 -2.63 42.16
C PRO A 641 -27.22 -2.59 41.23
N ALA A 642 -27.38 -2.95 39.95
CA ALA A 642 -26.31 -2.90 38.95
C ALA A 642 -26.11 -1.51 38.33
N THR A 643 -27.12 -0.63 38.34
CA THR A 643 -27.03 0.73 37.78
C THR A 643 -26.69 1.79 38.83
N VAL A 644 -26.93 1.51 40.11
CA VAL A 644 -26.51 2.37 41.22
C VAL A 644 -25.03 2.13 41.52
N VAL A 645 -24.23 3.20 41.46
CA VAL A 645 -22.78 3.17 41.60
C VAL A 645 -22.36 3.97 42.83
N GLN A 646 -21.37 3.47 43.56
CA GLN A 646 -20.76 4.22 44.66
C GLN A 646 -19.91 5.38 44.12
N ALA A 647 -20.17 6.58 44.61
CA ALA A 647 -19.45 7.79 44.22
C ALA A 647 -18.07 7.88 44.94
N PRO A 648 -17.17 8.78 44.52
CA PRO A 648 -15.83 8.90 45.12
C PRO A 648 -15.85 9.32 46.59
N VAL A 649 -16.88 10.06 47.01
CA VAL A 649 -17.08 10.51 48.39
C VAL A 649 -17.73 9.36 49.20
N GLU A 650 -17.21 9.09 50.39
CA GLU A 650 -17.71 8.02 51.27
C GLU A 650 -19.23 8.16 51.53
N ASP A 651 -19.93 7.03 51.56
CA ASP A 651 -21.39 6.93 51.76
C ASP A 651 -22.29 7.70 50.79
N THR A 652 -21.77 8.09 49.62
CA THR A 652 -22.57 8.68 48.53
C THR A 652 -22.69 7.75 47.33
N TYR A 653 -23.85 7.82 46.67
CA TYR A 653 -24.19 7.01 45.51
C TYR A 653 -24.62 7.92 44.35
N MET A 654 -24.39 7.45 43.13
CA MET A 654 -24.73 8.16 41.90
C MET A 654 -25.33 7.22 40.86
N LEU A 655 -26.05 7.82 39.90
CA LEU A 655 -26.63 7.15 38.75
C LEU A 655 -25.94 7.65 37.48
N HIS A 656 -25.57 6.73 36.60
CA HIS A 656 -25.07 7.08 35.27
C HIS A 656 -26.23 7.18 34.29
N PRO A 657 -26.31 8.26 33.48
CA PRO A 657 -27.16 8.31 32.31
C PRO A 657 -26.96 7.07 31.47
N ALA A 658 -28.07 6.43 31.18
CA ALA A 658 -28.09 5.28 30.32
C ALA A 658 -29.02 5.57 29.15
N PRO A 659 -28.90 4.82 28.05
CA PRO A 659 -29.64 5.11 26.83
C PRO A 659 -31.16 5.17 27.04
N HIS A 660 -31.69 4.40 27.99
CA HIS A 660 -33.11 4.36 28.34
C HIS A 660 -33.62 5.58 29.14
N SER A 661 -32.75 6.52 29.51
CA SER A 661 -33.15 7.74 30.20
C SER A 661 -33.83 8.73 29.24
N VAL A 662 -34.88 9.39 29.70
CA VAL A 662 -35.79 10.20 28.85
C VAL A 662 -36.09 11.55 29.49
N PHE A 663 -36.27 12.58 28.67
CA PHE A 663 -36.70 13.91 29.13
C PHE A 663 -38.19 13.94 29.50
N ILE A 664 -38.50 14.53 30.65
CA ILE A 664 -39.86 14.73 31.15
C ILE A 664 -40.60 15.72 30.25
N GLY A 665 -41.73 15.30 29.67
CA GLY A 665 -42.61 16.17 28.89
C GLY A 665 -42.22 16.33 27.41
N GLN A 666 -41.11 15.73 26.96
CA GLN A 666 -40.89 15.53 25.52
C GLN A 666 -41.60 14.25 25.08
N ALA A 667 -42.40 14.34 24.02
CA ALA A 667 -42.79 13.15 23.28
C ALA A 667 -41.49 12.51 22.77
N ILE A 668 -41.20 11.28 23.22
CA ILE A 668 -40.11 10.50 22.64
C ILE A 668 -40.30 10.58 21.14
N ALA A 669 -39.28 11.06 20.45
CA ALA A 669 -39.28 11.03 19.01
C ALA A 669 -39.41 9.54 18.66
N SER A 670 -40.53 9.18 18.01
CA SER A 670 -41.19 7.86 17.90
C SER A 670 -40.36 6.67 17.35
N TRP A 671 -39.04 6.75 17.35
CA TRP A 671 -38.11 5.90 16.63
C TRP A 671 -37.08 5.16 17.51
N LEU A 672 -36.93 5.51 18.80
CA LEU A 672 -36.06 4.79 19.74
C LEU A 672 -36.89 4.02 20.77
N VAL A 673 -36.93 2.68 20.64
CA VAL A 673 -37.56 1.79 21.62
C VAL A 673 -36.46 1.14 22.46
N PHE A 674 -36.53 1.35 23.78
CA PHE A 674 -35.57 0.79 24.71
C PHE A 674 -36.16 -0.46 25.39
N PRO A 675 -35.52 -1.64 25.29
CA PRO A 675 -35.95 -2.79 26.06
C PRO A 675 -35.75 -2.55 27.57
N THR A 676 -36.67 -3.02 28.40
CA THR A 676 -36.46 -3.12 29.84
C THR A 676 -35.26 -4.03 30.10
N GLN A 677 -34.15 -3.46 30.56
CA GLN A 677 -32.91 -4.23 30.77
C GLN A 677 -33.03 -5.19 31.96
N ASN A 678 -33.90 -4.91 32.95
CA ASN A 678 -34.12 -5.81 34.07
C ASN A 678 -35.61 -5.91 34.43
N VAL A 679 -36.26 -6.95 33.90
CA VAL A 679 -37.69 -7.21 34.07
C VAL A 679 -38.07 -7.34 35.56
N LEU A 680 -37.15 -7.76 36.42
CA LEU A 680 -37.41 -7.98 37.84
C LEU A 680 -37.66 -6.69 38.65
N TYR A 681 -37.28 -5.54 38.11
CA TYR A 681 -37.49 -4.23 38.75
C TYR A 681 -38.56 -3.40 38.03
N CYS A 682 -39.23 -3.98 37.02
CA CYS A 682 -40.24 -3.30 36.22
C CYS A 682 -41.42 -2.82 37.08
N ALA A 683 -41.92 -1.62 36.80
CA ALA A 683 -43.09 -1.07 37.48
C ALA A 683 -44.39 -1.67 36.93
N PRO A 684 -45.46 -1.81 37.74
CA PRO A 684 -46.73 -2.43 37.32
C PRO A 684 -47.35 -1.77 36.08
N GLU A 685 -47.31 -0.45 35.99
CA GLU A 685 -47.83 0.31 34.84
C GLU A 685 -47.01 0.10 33.56
N MET A 686 -45.69 -0.08 33.69
CA MET A 686 -44.83 -0.41 32.54
C MET A 686 -45.11 -1.84 32.07
N ALA A 687 -45.30 -2.78 33.01
CA ALA A 687 -45.69 -4.16 32.72
C ALA A 687 -47.05 -4.24 32.02
N ALA A 688 -48.03 -3.42 32.43
CA ALA A 688 -49.33 -3.32 31.76
C ALA A 688 -49.18 -2.88 30.31
N ALA A 689 -48.40 -1.83 30.05
CA ALA A 689 -48.15 -1.32 28.71
C ALA A 689 -47.40 -2.34 27.82
N TYR A 690 -46.40 -3.06 28.36
CA TYR A 690 -45.72 -4.13 27.64
C TYR A 690 -46.68 -5.25 27.20
N LEU A 691 -47.59 -5.68 28.08
CA LEU A 691 -48.59 -6.71 27.77
C LEU A 691 -49.66 -6.24 26.76
N GLN A 692 -49.91 -4.94 26.67
CA GLN A 692 -50.82 -4.33 25.69
C GLN A 692 -50.14 -4.10 24.32
N GLY A 693 -48.84 -4.39 24.20
CA GLY A 693 -48.07 -4.15 22.98
C GLY A 693 -47.77 -2.65 22.74
N GLU A 694 -47.91 -1.81 23.76
CA GLU A 694 -47.56 -0.40 23.71
C GLU A 694 -46.05 -0.22 23.96
N THR A 695 -45.50 0.94 23.57
CA THR A 695 -44.10 1.30 23.88
C THR A 695 -44.09 2.08 25.20
N PRO A 696 -43.66 1.47 26.32
CA PRO A 696 -43.84 2.08 27.61
C PRO A 696 -42.77 3.16 27.84
N ILE A 697 -43.21 4.30 28.37
CA ILE A 697 -42.37 5.48 28.59
C ILE A 697 -42.06 5.56 30.08
N PRO A 698 -40.77 5.57 30.49
CA PRO A 698 -40.42 5.69 31.90
C PRO A 698 -40.87 7.06 32.43
N THR A 699 -41.50 7.05 33.61
CA THR A 699 -41.95 8.25 34.33
C THR A 699 -41.23 8.39 35.68
N ALA A 700 -41.32 9.57 36.30
CA ALA A 700 -40.77 9.77 37.64
C ALA A 700 -41.33 8.73 38.65
N ALA A 701 -42.62 8.37 38.55
CA ALA A 701 -43.24 7.34 39.40
C ALA A 701 -42.66 5.93 39.16
N THR A 702 -42.21 5.62 37.94
CA THR A 702 -41.55 4.35 37.64
C THR A 702 -40.15 4.27 38.25
N ASP A 703 -39.40 5.38 38.25
CA ASP A 703 -38.09 5.47 38.92
C ASP A 703 -38.24 5.24 40.43
N MET A 704 -39.27 5.84 41.06
CA MET A 704 -39.51 5.68 42.49
C MET A 704 -39.86 4.24 42.87
N TRP A 705 -40.63 3.53 42.02
CA TRP A 705 -40.89 2.10 42.20
C TRP A 705 -39.60 1.26 42.09
N GLN A 706 -38.82 1.50 41.04
CA GLN A 706 -37.54 0.81 40.81
C GLN A 706 -36.55 1.04 41.98
N LEU A 707 -36.52 2.26 42.53
CA LEU A 707 -35.77 2.57 43.74
C LEU A 707 -36.28 1.76 44.94
N GLY A 708 -37.60 1.69 45.15
CA GLY A 708 -38.21 0.87 46.20
C GLY A 708 -37.79 -0.60 46.12
N CYS A 709 -37.83 -1.19 44.92
CA CYS A 709 -37.38 -2.56 44.66
C CYS A 709 -35.88 -2.74 44.94
N THR A 710 -35.06 -1.74 44.59
CA THR A 710 -33.61 -1.73 44.85
C THR A 710 -33.30 -1.70 46.34
N ILE A 711 -33.98 -0.85 47.11
CA ILE A 711 -33.81 -0.77 48.57
C ILE A 711 -34.31 -2.04 49.25
N TYR A 712 -35.41 -2.63 48.78
CA TYR A 712 -35.88 -3.93 49.26
C TYR A 712 -34.82 -5.02 49.08
N TYR A 713 -34.18 -5.08 47.90
CA TYR A 713 -33.08 -6.02 47.63
C TYR A 713 -31.91 -5.81 48.59
N VAL A 714 -31.46 -4.57 48.80
CA VAL A 714 -30.34 -4.27 49.71
C VAL A 714 -30.69 -4.62 51.16
N ALA A 715 -31.94 -4.42 51.58
CA ALA A 715 -32.38 -4.72 52.94
C ALA A 715 -32.59 -6.21 53.23
N THR A 716 -32.93 -7.02 52.22
CA THR A 716 -33.33 -8.44 52.41
C THR A 716 -32.41 -9.45 51.72
N GLY A 717 -31.58 -9.02 50.78
CA GLY A 717 -30.75 -9.88 49.91
C GLY A 717 -31.53 -10.63 48.82
N THR A 718 -32.84 -10.38 48.67
CA THR A 718 -33.70 -11.03 47.67
C THR A 718 -34.48 -10.00 46.87
N THR A 719 -34.73 -10.24 45.58
CA THR A 719 -35.56 -9.30 44.79
C THR A 719 -37.01 -9.35 45.26
N LEU A 720 -37.76 -8.25 45.06
CA LEU A 720 -39.16 -8.17 45.48
C LEU A 720 -40.01 -9.30 44.86
N LEU A 721 -39.79 -9.59 43.57
CA LEU A 721 -40.53 -10.61 42.85
C LEU A 721 -40.14 -12.03 43.28
N GLU A 722 -38.87 -12.31 43.57
CA GLU A 722 -38.47 -13.60 44.12
C GLU A 722 -39.02 -13.83 45.53
N ALA A 723 -39.21 -12.75 46.29
CA ALA A 723 -39.84 -12.82 47.61
C ALA A 723 -41.33 -13.19 47.54
N ILE A 724 -42.02 -12.75 46.48
CA ILE A 724 -43.43 -13.06 46.18
C ILE A 724 -43.56 -14.45 45.55
N ALA A 725 -42.73 -14.73 44.54
CA ALA A 725 -42.74 -15.96 43.76
C ALA A 725 -41.31 -16.52 43.66
N PRO A 726 -40.99 -17.57 44.44
CA PRO A 726 -39.68 -18.21 44.34
C PRO A 726 -39.52 -18.74 42.90
N HIS A 727 -38.37 -18.47 42.28
CA HIS A 727 -38.04 -18.73 40.87
C HIS A 727 -38.53 -17.70 39.84
N ALA A 728 -38.98 -16.51 40.24
CA ALA A 728 -39.32 -15.44 39.29
C ALA A 728 -38.20 -15.11 38.28
N ALA A 729 -36.92 -15.28 38.67
CA ALA A 729 -35.77 -15.10 37.77
C ALA A 729 -35.66 -16.13 36.63
N LEU A 730 -36.36 -17.28 36.72
CA LEU A 730 -36.39 -18.31 35.67
C LEU A 730 -37.59 -18.15 34.71
N CYS A 731 -38.51 -17.23 35.00
CA CYS A 731 -39.70 -17.00 34.20
C CYS A 731 -39.39 -16.20 32.93
N THR A 732 -40.21 -16.37 31.89
CA THR A 732 -40.12 -15.52 30.69
C THR A 732 -40.56 -14.08 31.01
N PRO A 733 -40.09 -13.05 30.29
CA PRO A 733 -40.49 -11.66 30.54
C PRO A 733 -42.01 -11.47 30.65
N ASP A 734 -42.79 -12.06 29.74
CA ASP A 734 -44.26 -11.98 29.74
C ASP A 734 -44.89 -12.58 31.01
N GLN A 735 -44.35 -13.71 31.50
CA GLN A 735 -44.80 -14.32 32.75
C GLN A 735 -44.51 -13.41 33.94
N VAL A 736 -43.36 -12.74 33.96
CA VAL A 736 -43.00 -11.77 35.01
C VAL A 736 -43.92 -10.54 34.95
N HIS A 737 -44.25 -10.04 33.76
CA HIS A 737 -45.21 -8.93 33.61
C HIS A 737 -46.60 -9.29 34.12
N HIS A 738 -47.12 -10.49 33.82
CA HIS A 738 -48.38 -10.97 34.38
C HIS A 738 -48.32 -11.11 35.91
N LEU A 739 -47.18 -11.55 36.45
CA LEU A 739 -46.98 -11.66 37.89
C LEU A 739 -47.01 -10.29 38.56
N LEU A 740 -46.36 -9.28 37.97
CA LEU A 740 -46.38 -7.89 38.46
C LEU A 740 -47.80 -7.32 38.55
N LEU A 741 -48.66 -7.62 37.56
CA LEU A 741 -50.06 -7.18 37.57
C LEU A 741 -50.95 -7.93 38.57
N SER A 742 -50.50 -9.09 39.07
CA SER A 742 -51.23 -9.87 40.08
C SER A 742 -50.96 -9.42 41.52
N ILE A 743 -50.00 -8.52 41.73
CA ILE A 743 -49.63 -8.02 43.05
C ILE A 743 -50.74 -7.11 43.59
N ASN A 744 -51.21 -7.41 44.80
CA ASN A 744 -52.16 -6.59 45.54
C ASN A 744 -51.51 -6.05 46.84
N GLU A 745 -52.17 -5.09 47.50
CA GLU A 745 -51.65 -4.47 48.72
C GLU A 745 -51.37 -5.49 49.84
N SER A 746 -52.22 -6.52 49.97
CA SER A 746 -52.04 -7.56 50.99
C SER A 746 -50.75 -8.37 50.78
N VAL A 747 -50.41 -8.69 49.54
CA VAL A 747 -49.16 -9.39 49.20
C VAL A 747 -47.97 -8.49 49.51
N LEU A 748 -48.05 -7.21 49.15
CA LEU A 748 -46.97 -6.27 49.44
C LEU A 748 -46.74 -6.12 50.95
N GLU A 749 -47.79 -6.00 51.77
CA GLU A 749 -47.68 -5.91 53.23
C GLU A 749 -46.99 -7.13 53.84
N THR A 750 -47.29 -8.35 53.35
CA THR A 750 -46.62 -9.56 53.83
C THR A 750 -45.12 -9.60 53.48
N VAL A 751 -44.75 -9.10 52.30
CA VAL A 751 -43.35 -9.08 51.85
C VAL A 751 -42.57 -7.99 52.57
N MET A 752 -43.20 -6.85 52.86
CA MET A 752 -42.58 -5.76 53.63
C MET A 752 -42.22 -6.15 55.07
N GLN A 753 -42.87 -7.16 55.66
CA GLN A 753 -42.51 -7.67 57.00
C GLN A 753 -41.11 -8.30 57.06
N ARG A 754 -40.52 -8.67 55.91
CA ARG A 754 -39.17 -9.23 55.84
C ARG A 754 -38.06 -8.18 56.05
N ILE A 755 -38.38 -6.89 55.98
CA ILE A 755 -37.43 -5.81 56.27
C ILE A 755 -37.30 -5.65 57.79
N GLY A 756 -36.14 -6.00 58.34
CA GLY A 756 -35.90 -5.97 59.81
C GLY A 756 -35.84 -4.56 60.43
N ARG A 757 -35.58 -3.51 59.63
CA ARG A 757 -35.51 -2.11 60.09
C ARG A 757 -36.83 -1.38 59.84
N HIS A 758 -37.55 -1.05 60.92
CA HIS A 758 -38.85 -0.37 60.86
C HIS A 758 -38.83 1.01 60.19
N ASP A 759 -37.73 1.75 60.29
CA ASP A 759 -37.58 3.05 59.66
C ASP A 759 -37.51 2.93 58.13
N VAL A 760 -36.73 1.97 57.61
CA VAL A 760 -36.62 1.68 56.17
C VAL A 760 -37.93 1.07 55.64
N GLN A 761 -38.54 0.16 56.40
CA GLN A 761 -39.80 -0.49 56.05
C GLN A 761 -40.92 0.54 55.76
N ARG A 762 -41.04 1.58 56.61
CA ARG A 762 -42.02 2.65 56.44
C ARG A 762 -41.79 3.45 55.15
N LEU A 763 -40.53 3.76 54.83
CA LEU A 763 -40.18 4.53 53.63
C LEU A 763 -40.41 3.72 52.35
N VAL A 764 -40.02 2.43 52.34
CA VAL A 764 -40.21 1.54 51.20
C VAL A 764 -41.70 1.30 50.92
N LYS A 765 -42.57 1.27 51.94
CA LYS A 765 -44.02 1.14 51.76
C LYS A 765 -44.58 2.23 50.84
N HIS A 766 -44.14 3.47 51.00
CA HIS A 766 -44.60 4.61 50.20
C HIS A 766 -43.96 4.68 48.80
N LEU A 767 -42.83 4.01 48.59
CA LEU A 767 -42.20 3.87 47.27
C LEU A 767 -42.86 2.77 46.42
N LEU A 768 -43.32 1.70 47.07
CA LEU A 768 -43.94 0.53 46.44
C LEU A 768 -45.47 0.59 46.40
N GLU A 769 -46.08 1.78 46.43
CA GLU A 769 -47.52 1.90 46.25
C GLU A 769 -47.92 1.52 44.82
N LEU A 770 -48.99 0.73 44.65
CA LEU A 770 -49.37 0.20 43.34
C LEU A 770 -49.82 1.31 42.38
N SER A 771 -50.55 2.32 42.88
CA SER A 771 -50.99 3.46 42.09
C SER A 771 -49.86 4.47 41.88
N PRO A 772 -49.51 4.84 40.62
CA PRO A 772 -48.41 5.76 40.34
C PRO A 772 -48.64 7.18 40.88
N SER A 773 -49.91 7.60 41.05
CA SER A 773 -50.27 8.92 41.58
C SER A 773 -50.10 9.06 43.10
N ALA A 774 -50.11 7.95 43.84
CA ALA A 774 -49.97 7.96 45.31
C ALA A 774 -48.51 7.76 45.77
N ARG A 775 -47.65 7.21 44.90
CA ARG A 775 -46.22 7.03 45.18
C ARG A 775 -45.54 8.33 45.56
N TRP A 776 -44.72 8.26 46.59
CA TRP A 776 -43.93 9.43 47.00
C TRP A 776 -42.95 9.87 45.92
N THR A 777 -42.87 11.19 45.75
CA THR A 777 -41.86 11.84 44.90
C THR A 777 -40.49 11.85 45.58
N ALA A 778 -39.43 11.99 44.79
CA ALA A 778 -38.06 12.10 45.31
C ALA A 778 -37.91 13.18 46.40
N ARG A 779 -38.63 14.30 46.26
CA ARG A 779 -38.64 15.40 47.23
C ARG A 779 -39.13 14.97 48.61
N LEU A 780 -40.28 14.28 48.67
CA LEU A 780 -40.85 13.80 49.92
C LEU A 780 -39.93 12.79 50.62
N VAL A 781 -39.25 11.94 49.85
CA VAL A 781 -38.29 10.97 50.38
C VAL A 781 -37.05 11.66 50.96
N VAL A 782 -36.53 12.69 50.30
CA VAL A 782 -35.41 13.51 50.82
C VAL A 782 -35.82 14.21 52.12
N GLU A 783 -37.01 14.82 52.16
CA GLU A 783 -37.53 15.48 53.37
C GLU A 783 -37.77 14.48 54.52
N ALA A 784 -38.20 13.27 54.21
CA ALA A 784 -38.43 12.21 55.20
C ALA A 784 -37.13 11.60 55.75
N THR A 785 -36.12 11.40 54.90
CA THR A 785 -34.83 10.82 55.29
C THR A 785 -33.97 11.80 56.09
N ALA A 786 -34.15 13.11 55.88
CA ALA A 786 -33.49 14.18 56.64
C ALA A 786 -34.00 14.33 58.10
N ARG A 787 -35.16 13.75 58.44
CA ARG A 787 -35.73 13.82 59.80
C ARG A 787 -35.17 12.72 60.71
N PRO A 788 -34.89 13.00 62.00
CA PRO A 788 -34.50 11.98 62.97
C PRO A 788 -35.64 10.96 63.17
N THR A 789 -35.27 9.71 63.47
CA THR A 789 -36.10 8.48 63.47
C THR A 789 -37.40 8.54 64.29
N ASP A 790 -37.54 9.50 65.21
CA ASP A 790 -38.60 9.55 66.22
C ASP A 790 -39.73 10.56 65.93
N VAL A 791 -39.72 11.25 64.78
CA VAL A 791 -40.75 12.23 64.41
C VAL A 791 -41.75 11.63 63.43
N SER A 792 -43.05 11.64 63.79
CA SER A 792 -44.14 11.22 62.89
C SER A 792 -44.15 12.05 61.61
N LEU A 793 -44.22 11.36 60.46
CA LEU A 793 -44.42 11.99 59.15
C LEU A 793 -45.79 12.70 59.11
N PRO A 794 -45.93 13.82 58.39
CA PRO A 794 -47.24 14.46 58.22
C PRO A 794 -48.16 13.50 57.47
N PRO A 795 -49.47 13.48 57.78
CA PRO A 795 -50.42 12.76 56.94
C PRO A 795 -50.41 13.34 55.53
N HIS A 796 -50.61 12.47 54.55
CA HIS A 796 -50.87 12.83 53.16
C HIS A 796 -52.12 13.75 53.16
N ASP A 797 -51.99 15.00 52.72
CA ASP A 797 -53.15 15.89 52.53
C ASP A 797 -54.00 15.28 51.40
N THR A 798 -54.95 14.43 51.77
CA THR A 798 -56.16 14.22 50.98
C THR A 798 -57.08 15.38 51.33
N ASP A 799 -57.17 16.36 50.42
CA ASP A 799 -58.20 17.40 50.41
C ASP A 799 -59.59 16.73 50.37
N ASP A 800 -60.14 16.37 51.53
CA ASP A 800 -61.48 15.81 51.65
C ASP A 800 -62.04 16.02 53.07
N THR A 801 -62.23 17.28 53.49
CA THR A 801 -63.24 17.60 54.53
C THR A 801 -63.81 19.01 54.36
N ALA A 802 -65.07 19.04 53.94
CA ALA A 802 -66.15 19.94 54.34
C ALA A 802 -65.83 21.42 54.69
N LEU A 803 -66.19 22.30 53.76
CA LEU A 803 -66.43 23.71 53.97
C LEU A 803 -67.66 23.94 54.88
N ASP A 804 -67.44 24.55 56.04
CA ASP A 804 -68.45 25.35 56.74
C ASP A 804 -67.80 26.67 57.18
N GLY A 805 -68.01 27.73 56.40
CA GLY A 805 -67.54 29.09 56.64
C GLY A 805 -67.81 30.00 55.43
N PRO A 806 -68.30 31.24 55.60
CA PRO A 806 -69.14 31.90 54.62
C PRO A 806 -68.37 32.46 53.41
N ALA A 807 -69.06 32.41 52.27
CA ALA A 807 -68.63 32.88 50.96
C ALA A 807 -68.08 34.31 50.97
N ILE A 808 -66.81 34.44 50.62
CA ILE A 808 -66.27 35.62 49.93
C ILE A 808 -65.67 35.09 48.63
N ASP A 809 -66.20 35.57 47.51
CA ASP A 809 -66.04 35.06 46.14
C ASP A 809 -64.61 34.61 45.77
N ALA A 810 -64.38 33.30 45.75
CA ALA A 810 -63.15 32.69 45.21
C ALA A 810 -62.93 33.06 43.72
N ALA A 811 -64.02 33.34 42.99
CA ALA A 811 -63.99 33.74 41.59
C ALA A 811 -63.36 35.14 41.38
N THR A 812 -63.57 36.10 42.28
CA THR A 812 -62.98 37.44 42.16
C THR A 812 -61.51 37.44 42.55
N LEU A 813 -61.12 36.66 43.55
CA LEU A 813 -59.71 36.47 43.92
C LEU A 813 -58.91 35.74 42.82
N LEU A 814 -59.51 34.72 42.18
CA LEU A 814 -58.92 34.00 41.06
C LEU A 814 -58.75 34.92 39.84
N VAL A 815 -59.77 35.75 39.53
CA VAL A 815 -59.70 36.72 38.43
C VAL A 815 -58.67 37.81 38.68
N GLN A 816 -58.48 38.25 39.94
CA GLN A 816 -57.39 39.16 40.30
C GLN A 816 -56.02 38.50 40.14
N ARG A 817 -55.82 37.27 40.64
CA ARG A 817 -54.57 36.52 40.45
C ARG A 817 -54.22 36.30 38.98
N LEU A 818 -55.19 35.88 38.18
CA LEU A 818 -55.00 35.69 36.74
C LEU A 818 -54.66 37.01 36.03
N ARG A 819 -55.22 38.14 36.50
CA ARG A 819 -54.91 39.46 35.94
C ARG A 819 -53.48 39.90 36.31
N ASP A 820 -53.04 39.63 37.53
CA ASP A 820 -51.67 39.89 37.98
C ASP A 820 -50.65 38.98 37.26
N ASP A 821 -50.98 37.70 37.06
CA ASP A 821 -50.16 36.74 36.31
C ASP A 821 -50.03 37.15 34.84
N VAL A 822 -51.12 37.61 34.20
CA VAL A 822 -51.08 38.13 32.83
C VAL A 822 -50.23 39.40 32.75
N GLN A 823 -50.27 40.29 33.75
CA GLN A 823 -49.39 41.46 33.81
C GLN A 823 -47.92 41.09 34.00
N MET A 824 -47.63 40.09 34.84
CA MET A 824 -46.29 39.55 35.02
C MET A 824 -45.75 38.91 33.72
N LEU A 825 -46.55 38.08 33.05
CA LEU A 825 -46.18 37.43 31.80
C LEU A 825 -46.00 38.42 30.65
N THR A 826 -46.85 39.45 30.57
CA THR A 826 -46.67 40.52 29.57
C THR A 826 -45.40 41.32 29.81
N LYS A 827 -45.05 41.61 31.07
CA LYS A 827 -43.75 42.24 31.39
C LYS A 827 -42.57 41.34 31.05
N ALA A 828 -42.62 40.06 31.42
CA ALA A 828 -41.57 39.09 31.13
C ALA A 828 -41.38 38.87 29.62
N THR A 829 -42.45 38.86 28.83
CA THR A 829 -42.38 38.73 27.37
C THR A 829 -41.83 39.98 26.69
N VAL A 830 -42.11 41.18 27.22
CA VAL A 830 -41.48 42.42 26.75
C VAL A 830 -39.99 42.43 27.08
N ASP A 831 -39.60 42.01 28.29
CA ASP A 831 -38.19 41.89 28.69
C ASP A 831 -37.45 40.83 27.85
N ALA A 832 -38.09 39.70 27.56
CA ALA A 832 -37.52 38.68 26.67
C ALA A 832 -37.36 39.21 25.23
N LYS A 833 -38.35 39.92 24.70
CA LYS A 833 -38.26 40.55 23.36
C LYS A 833 -37.16 41.60 23.28
N THR A 834 -36.96 42.40 24.33
CA THR A 834 -35.87 43.40 24.34
C THR A 834 -34.50 42.74 24.44
N ARG A 835 -34.35 41.66 25.23
CA ARG A 835 -33.12 40.85 25.25
C ARG A 835 -32.84 40.20 23.89
N LEU A 836 -33.87 39.66 23.24
CA LEU A 836 -33.73 39.02 21.94
C LEU A 836 -33.29 40.02 20.86
N ARG A 837 -33.83 41.24 20.88
CA ARG A 837 -33.36 42.33 20.00
C ARG A 837 -31.90 42.73 20.26
N ARG A 838 -31.44 42.72 21.51
CA ARG A 838 -30.01 42.97 21.82
C ARG A 838 -29.13 41.88 21.26
N VAL A 839 -29.52 40.62 21.45
CA VAL A 839 -28.78 39.47 20.89
C VAL A 839 -28.78 39.50 19.36
N GLU A 840 -29.87 39.90 18.72
CA GLU A 840 -29.91 40.09 17.27
C GLU A 840 -28.95 41.19 16.80
N LEU A 841 -28.89 42.32 17.51
CA LEU A 841 -27.93 43.39 17.24
C LEU A 841 -26.48 42.95 17.46
N ASP A 842 -26.19 42.21 18.53
CA ASP A 842 -24.86 41.68 18.82
C ASP A 842 -24.43 40.66 17.75
N ARG A 843 -25.36 39.80 17.29
CA ARG A 843 -25.14 38.86 16.19
C ARG A 843 -24.82 39.60 14.89
N ASP A 844 -25.57 40.65 14.58
CA ASP A 844 -25.38 41.41 13.36
C ASP A 844 -24.05 42.21 13.42
N HIS A 845 -23.66 42.70 14.60
CA HIS A 845 -22.35 43.30 14.84
C HIS A 845 -21.20 42.30 14.63
N LEU A 846 -21.31 41.10 15.22
CA LEU A 846 -20.33 40.03 15.05
C LEU A 846 -20.21 39.56 13.59
N ARG A 847 -21.33 39.51 12.86
CA ARG A 847 -21.32 39.22 11.41
C ARG A 847 -20.54 40.26 10.62
N LEU A 848 -20.65 41.54 11.00
CA LEU A 848 -19.95 42.64 10.36
C LEU A 848 -18.44 42.57 10.64
N GLN A 849 -18.07 42.27 11.89
CA GLN A 849 -16.66 42.00 12.26
C GLN A 849 -16.09 40.79 11.51
N LEU A 850 -16.89 39.72 11.35
CA LEU A 850 -16.48 38.56 10.58
C LEU A 850 -16.26 38.90 9.11
N SER A 851 -17.14 39.70 8.48
CA SER A 851 -16.92 40.15 7.09
C SER A 851 -15.65 41.00 6.96
N GLU A 852 -15.38 41.91 7.88
CA GLU A 852 -14.15 42.71 7.86
C GLU A 852 -12.89 41.85 8.01
N LEU A 853 -12.92 40.82 8.87
CA LEU A 853 -11.81 39.88 9.02
C LEU A 853 -11.60 39.02 7.77
N VAL A 854 -12.68 38.58 7.13
CA VAL A 854 -12.62 37.84 5.87
C VAL A 854 -12.02 38.70 4.76
N ASP A 855 -12.41 39.97 4.66
CA ASP A 855 -11.85 40.90 3.68
C ASP A 855 -10.36 41.17 3.94
N ARG A 856 -9.96 41.35 5.21
CA ARG A 856 -8.53 41.46 5.59
C ARG A 856 -7.74 40.21 5.24
N LEU A 857 -8.29 39.02 5.50
CA LEU A 857 -7.62 37.77 5.16
C LEU A 857 -7.46 37.62 3.65
N ASN A 858 -8.49 37.98 2.88
CA ASN A 858 -8.44 37.96 1.41
C ASN A 858 -7.38 38.93 0.87
N ALA A 859 -7.24 40.12 1.47
CA ALA A 859 -6.18 41.06 1.12
C ALA A 859 -4.78 40.47 1.39
N ILE A 860 -4.57 39.85 2.56
CA ILE A 860 -3.30 39.19 2.91
C ILE A 860 -2.99 38.03 1.95
N LEU A 861 -4.00 37.25 1.56
CA LEU A 861 -3.83 36.15 0.59
C LEU A 861 -3.42 36.68 -0.78
N LEU A 862 -4.02 37.79 -1.23
CA LEU A 862 -3.64 38.47 -2.48
C LEU A 862 -2.19 38.98 -2.43
N GLU A 863 -1.79 39.65 -1.34
CA GLU A 863 -0.39 40.09 -1.15
C GLU A 863 0.59 38.91 -1.15
N LYS A 864 0.20 37.78 -0.55
CA LYS A 864 1.01 36.55 -0.55
C LYS A 864 1.12 35.95 -1.95
N GLU A 865 0.05 35.90 -2.72
CA GLU A 865 0.08 35.43 -4.12
C GLU A 865 0.95 36.32 -4.99
N GLU A 866 0.86 37.64 -4.85
CA GLU A 866 1.74 38.59 -5.54
C GLU A 866 3.21 38.38 -5.15
N ALA A 867 3.52 38.18 -3.87
CA ALA A 867 4.88 37.88 -3.41
C ALA A 867 5.42 36.57 -4.00
N VAL A 868 4.61 35.52 -4.07
CA VAL A 868 4.99 34.23 -4.69
C VAL A 868 5.27 34.42 -6.18
N GLN A 869 4.45 35.18 -6.90
CA GLN A 869 4.68 35.49 -8.30
C GLN A 869 5.97 36.28 -8.51
N GLN A 870 6.26 37.26 -7.64
CA GLN A 870 7.52 38.01 -7.68
C GLN A 870 8.74 37.09 -7.47
N VAL A 871 8.68 36.18 -6.50
CA VAL A 871 9.74 35.19 -6.27
C VAL A 871 9.92 34.29 -7.50
N ALA A 872 8.83 33.80 -8.10
CA ALA A 872 8.88 32.97 -9.30
C ALA A 872 9.48 33.70 -10.52
N VAL A 873 9.21 34.99 -10.67
CA VAL A 873 9.85 35.82 -11.72
C VAL A 873 11.35 35.99 -11.43
N MET A 874 11.73 36.20 -10.17
CA MET A 874 13.14 36.34 -9.77
C MET A 874 13.91 35.03 -9.96
N THR A 875 13.32 33.86 -9.69
CA THR A 875 13.97 32.57 -9.93
C THR A 875 14.13 32.29 -11.43
N LYS A 876 13.12 32.62 -12.26
CA LYS A 876 13.25 32.53 -13.73
C LYS A 876 14.35 33.45 -14.28
N LYS A 877 14.44 34.69 -13.78
CA LYS A 877 15.55 35.61 -14.13
C LYS A 877 16.91 35.05 -13.73
N ARG A 878 17.01 34.46 -12.52
CA ARG A 878 18.24 33.80 -12.05
C ARG A 878 18.62 32.62 -12.94
N ALA A 879 17.67 31.76 -13.31
CA ALA A 879 17.89 30.62 -14.19
C ALA A 879 18.38 31.05 -15.59
N SER A 880 17.77 32.09 -16.16
CA SER A 880 18.19 32.67 -17.44
C SER A 880 19.62 33.23 -17.37
N LEU A 881 19.94 34.00 -16.32
CA LEU A 881 21.29 34.52 -16.09
C LEU A 881 22.33 33.40 -15.92
N THR A 882 21.99 32.32 -15.20
CA THR A 882 22.90 31.16 -15.07
C THR A 882 23.11 30.45 -16.40
N GLN A 883 22.08 30.33 -17.24
CA GLN A 883 22.20 29.72 -18.57
C GLN A 883 23.03 30.59 -19.53
N GLN A 884 22.87 31.91 -19.46
CA GLN A 884 23.73 32.85 -20.19
C GLN A 884 25.20 32.75 -19.74
N LEU A 885 25.44 32.56 -18.44
CA LEU A 885 26.79 32.43 -17.92
C LEU A 885 27.43 31.10 -18.34
N ASP A 886 26.65 30.01 -18.31
CA ASP A 886 27.10 28.68 -18.73
C ASP A 886 27.43 28.63 -20.24
N THR A 887 26.57 29.24 -21.07
CA THR A 887 26.83 29.38 -22.52
C THR A 887 28.06 30.24 -22.81
N MET A 888 28.29 31.32 -22.07
CA MET A 888 29.53 32.11 -22.18
C MET A 888 30.77 31.30 -21.79
N VAL A 889 30.71 30.51 -20.72
CA VAL A 889 31.81 29.63 -20.28
C VAL A 889 32.10 28.57 -21.33
N HIS A 890 31.07 27.95 -21.92
CA HIS A 890 31.24 26.99 -23.00
C HIS A 890 31.84 27.60 -24.28
N MET A 891 31.44 28.82 -24.65
CA MET A 891 32.09 29.57 -25.74
C MET A 891 33.56 29.88 -25.42
N LEU A 892 33.90 30.18 -24.16
CA LEU A 892 35.28 30.44 -23.78
C LEU A 892 36.14 29.18 -23.85
N ILE A 893 35.62 28.05 -23.38
CA ILE A 893 36.30 26.75 -23.46
C ILE A 893 36.56 26.34 -24.92
N SER A 894 35.68 26.72 -25.86
CA SER A 894 35.88 26.40 -27.28
C SER A 894 36.86 27.34 -28.00
N VAL A 895 37.00 28.59 -27.55
CA VAL A 895 37.94 29.58 -28.12
C VAL A 895 39.35 29.48 -27.51
N MET A 896 39.47 29.02 -26.26
CA MET A 896 40.75 28.84 -25.55
C MET A 896 41.81 28.04 -26.35
N PRO A 897 41.50 26.88 -26.95
CA PRO A 897 42.49 26.11 -27.73
C PRO A 897 42.97 26.85 -28.98
N LEU A 898 42.09 27.67 -29.58
CA LEU A 898 42.41 28.47 -30.75
C LEU A 898 43.36 29.63 -30.38
N ALA A 899 43.09 30.29 -29.25
CA ALA A 899 43.93 31.36 -28.72
C ALA A 899 45.31 30.83 -28.27
N GLN A 900 45.36 29.66 -27.62
CA GLN A 900 46.61 28.99 -27.26
C GLN A 900 47.44 28.57 -28.48
N LYS A 901 46.79 28.17 -29.58
CA LYS A 901 47.47 27.84 -30.84
C LYS A 901 48.11 29.05 -31.52
N VAL A 902 47.48 30.22 -31.46
CA VAL A 902 47.95 31.43 -32.15
C VAL A 902 48.96 32.23 -31.32
N TYR A 903 48.78 32.27 -29.99
CA TYR A 903 49.57 33.13 -29.09
C TYR A 903 50.41 32.36 -28.05
N GLY A 904 50.43 31.03 -28.10
CA GLY A 904 51.18 30.18 -27.17
C GLY A 904 50.68 30.28 -25.72
N ALA A 905 51.57 30.05 -24.75
CA ALA A 905 51.25 30.10 -23.32
C ALA A 905 50.75 31.48 -22.80
N MET A 906 50.82 32.52 -23.64
CA MET A 906 50.33 33.88 -23.33
C MET A 906 48.88 34.10 -23.81
N GLY A 907 48.30 33.15 -24.57
CA GLY A 907 46.92 33.23 -25.04
C GLY A 907 45.88 33.25 -23.92
N ASP A 908 46.16 32.54 -22.82
CA ASP A 908 45.28 32.50 -21.64
C ASP A 908 45.21 33.86 -20.94
N ASP A 909 46.34 34.58 -20.88
CA ASP A 909 46.45 35.88 -20.21
C ASP A 909 45.78 37.00 -21.03
N LEU A 910 45.87 36.93 -22.36
CA LEU A 910 45.16 37.82 -23.29
C LEU A 910 43.64 37.60 -23.23
N LEU A 911 43.19 36.34 -23.23
CA LEU A 911 41.76 36.00 -23.16
C LEU A 911 41.15 36.47 -21.84
N ALA A 912 41.87 36.29 -20.72
CA ALA A 912 41.45 36.77 -19.41
C ALA A 912 41.29 38.31 -19.36
N ARG A 913 42.20 39.07 -19.98
CA ARG A 913 42.12 40.55 -20.04
C ARG A 913 40.97 41.04 -20.92
N LEU A 914 40.76 40.42 -22.09
CA LEU A 914 39.65 40.77 -22.99
C LEU A 914 38.28 40.46 -22.35
N MET A 915 38.18 39.35 -21.61
CA MET A 915 36.97 39.00 -20.86
C MET A 915 36.69 39.96 -19.70
N SER A 916 37.73 40.42 -19.00
CA SER A 916 37.58 41.45 -17.97
C SER A 916 37.06 42.77 -18.54
N HIS A 917 37.48 43.17 -19.74
CA HIS A 917 36.99 44.39 -20.38
C HIS A 917 35.57 44.23 -20.94
N ALA A 918 35.25 43.08 -21.53
CA ALA A 918 33.89 42.77 -21.98
C ALA A 918 32.89 42.75 -20.81
N ALA A 919 33.27 42.18 -19.66
CA ALA A 919 32.43 42.14 -18.46
C ALA A 919 32.23 43.53 -17.80
N MET A 920 33.15 44.47 -18.02
CA MET A 920 33.08 45.85 -17.52
C MET A 920 32.52 46.84 -18.56
N GLY A 921 32.26 46.40 -19.80
CA GLY A 921 31.72 47.23 -20.89
C GLY A 921 32.67 48.30 -21.44
N THR A 922 33.98 48.17 -21.21
CA THR A 922 35.00 49.17 -21.62
C THR A 922 35.76 48.72 -22.88
N PRO A 923 36.05 49.60 -23.85
CA PRO A 923 36.83 49.22 -25.04
C PRO A 923 38.29 48.90 -24.67
N PRO A 924 38.94 47.93 -25.31
CA PRO A 924 40.33 47.58 -25.01
C PRO A 924 41.29 48.65 -25.56
N GLU A 925 42.10 49.26 -24.69
CA GLU A 925 43.16 50.18 -25.12
C GLU A 925 44.35 49.41 -25.75
N SER A 926 44.97 50.02 -26.75
CA SER A 926 45.94 49.43 -27.70
C SER A 926 47.32 49.05 -27.12
N ALA A 927 47.52 49.11 -25.80
CA ALA A 927 48.81 48.87 -25.14
C ALA A 927 49.02 47.40 -24.67
N LEU A 928 48.30 46.43 -25.23
CA LEU A 928 48.25 45.03 -24.77
C LEU A 928 49.50 44.16 -25.06
N TYR A 929 50.58 44.70 -25.63
CA TYR A 929 51.79 43.93 -25.98
C TYR A 929 52.96 44.04 -24.97
N ALA A 930 52.77 44.70 -23.82
CA ALA A 930 53.82 44.79 -22.80
C ALA A 930 53.79 43.59 -21.83
N LEU A 931 54.87 42.80 -21.86
CA LEU A 931 55.12 41.58 -21.06
C LEU A 931 55.24 41.89 -19.55
N PRO A 932 54.63 41.12 -18.63
CA PRO A 932 54.83 41.27 -17.18
C PRO A 932 55.78 40.23 -16.58
N ALA A 933 56.57 40.67 -15.58
CA ALA A 933 57.45 39.84 -14.78
C ALA A 933 56.78 39.46 -13.45
N ALA A 934 55.95 38.41 -13.43
CA ALA A 934 55.73 37.51 -12.28
C ALA A 934 54.58 36.53 -12.58
N SER A 935 54.85 35.23 -12.47
CA SER A 935 53.89 34.15 -12.68
C SER A 935 52.94 34.03 -11.48
N MET A 936 51.72 34.54 -11.62
CA MET A 936 50.58 34.14 -10.78
C MET A 936 49.71 33.13 -11.52
N SER A 937 49.26 32.07 -10.85
CA SER A 937 48.40 31.06 -11.46
C SER A 937 47.06 31.66 -11.89
N LEU A 938 46.65 31.41 -13.14
CA LEU A 938 45.40 31.84 -13.78
C LEU A 938 44.17 31.74 -12.85
N ASN A 939 44.06 30.65 -12.09
CA ASN A 939 42.95 30.39 -11.15
C ASN A 939 42.87 31.41 -9.99
N ARG A 940 44.01 31.90 -9.51
CA ARG A 940 44.05 32.88 -8.40
C ARG A 940 43.70 34.27 -8.91
N MET A 941 44.18 34.61 -10.10
CA MET A 941 43.91 35.89 -10.74
C MET A 941 42.44 36.01 -11.20
N LEU A 942 41.85 34.94 -11.74
CA LEU A 942 40.42 34.86 -12.03
C LEU A 942 39.57 34.97 -10.76
N ARG A 943 39.94 34.30 -9.65
CA ARG A 943 39.22 34.41 -8.37
C ARG A 943 39.22 35.81 -7.80
N ASP A 944 40.40 36.44 -7.71
CA ASP A 944 40.54 37.75 -7.10
C ASP A 944 39.85 38.83 -7.95
N ARG A 945 39.87 38.69 -9.28
CA ARG A 945 39.20 39.65 -10.18
C ARG A 945 37.70 39.42 -10.32
N LEU A 946 37.21 38.17 -10.26
CA LEU A 946 35.77 37.87 -10.19
C LEU A 946 35.12 38.44 -8.92
N ARG A 947 35.85 38.47 -7.80
CA ARG A 947 35.41 39.14 -6.56
C ARG A 947 35.20 40.64 -6.71
N ASP A 948 35.90 41.28 -7.64
CA ASP A 948 35.80 42.72 -7.91
C ASP A 948 34.81 43.08 -9.03
N THR A 949 34.15 42.09 -9.65
CA THR A 949 33.14 42.33 -10.69
C THR A 949 31.82 42.86 -10.11
N ILE A 950 31.06 43.60 -10.93
CA ILE A 950 29.74 44.14 -10.59
C ILE A 950 28.77 43.04 -10.11
N LEU A 951 28.94 41.80 -10.58
CA LEU A 951 28.21 40.60 -10.13
C LEU A 951 28.47 40.28 -8.65
N ALA A 952 29.71 40.33 -8.19
CA ALA A 952 30.05 40.10 -6.78
C ALA A 952 29.57 41.26 -5.88
N ARG A 953 29.64 42.51 -6.34
CA ARG A 953 29.08 43.66 -5.63
C ARG A 953 27.54 43.61 -5.53
N GLY A 954 26.86 43.09 -6.55
CA GLY A 954 25.41 42.84 -6.52
C GLY A 954 24.99 41.74 -5.54
N CYS A 955 25.76 40.65 -5.44
CA CYS A 955 25.48 39.56 -4.49
C CYS A 955 25.76 39.95 -3.02
N VAL A 956 26.80 40.75 -2.75
CA VAL A 956 27.15 41.17 -1.38
C VAL A 956 26.20 42.27 -0.85
N GLY A 957 25.69 43.15 -1.72
CA GLY A 957 24.71 44.17 -1.32
C GLY A 957 23.35 43.61 -0.89
N GLN A 958 22.94 42.44 -1.39
CA GLN A 958 21.71 41.77 -0.96
C GLN A 958 21.87 40.91 0.30
N TRP A 959 23.08 40.41 0.59
CA TRP A 959 23.36 39.74 1.87
C TRP A 959 23.42 40.70 3.06
N ALA A 960 23.78 41.98 2.84
CA ALA A 960 23.79 42.99 3.90
C ALA A 960 22.41 43.55 4.27
N ASN A 961 21.37 43.33 3.44
CA ASN A 961 20.03 43.92 3.62
C ASN A 961 18.91 42.91 3.94
N ALA A 962 19.24 41.70 4.41
CA ALA A 962 18.24 40.80 4.98
C ALA A 962 17.80 41.34 6.36
N PRO A 963 16.50 41.58 6.63
CA PRO A 963 16.05 42.02 7.95
C PRO A 963 16.23 40.89 8.98
N PRO A 964 16.57 41.19 10.24
CA PRO A 964 16.77 40.17 11.26
C PRO A 964 15.42 39.55 11.65
N SER A 965 15.36 38.22 11.69
CA SER A 965 14.22 37.46 12.18
C SER A 965 14.05 37.66 13.69
N LEU A 966 12.96 38.31 14.09
CA LEU A 966 12.43 38.28 15.44
C LEU A 966 11.74 36.93 15.66
N TYR A 967 12.28 36.10 16.55
CA TYR A 967 11.55 35.46 17.66
C TYR A 967 12.57 34.84 18.63
N SER A 968 12.34 35.14 19.91
CA SER A 968 13.14 34.91 21.11
C SER A 968 13.11 33.45 21.58
N ASP A 969 14.09 33.06 22.39
CA ASP A 969 13.84 32.86 23.84
C ASP A 969 15.15 32.61 24.64
N ASP A 970 15.28 33.47 25.66
CA ASP A 970 15.87 33.37 26.99
C ASP A 970 16.80 32.21 27.39
N ALA A 971 17.97 32.58 27.94
CA ALA A 971 18.46 32.09 29.24
C ALA A 971 19.57 32.99 29.83
N ALA A 972 19.21 33.74 30.88
CA ALA A 972 19.96 34.22 32.04
C ALA A 972 21.51 34.32 32.02
N SER A 973 22.04 35.52 32.31
CA SER A 973 22.92 35.75 33.50
C SER A 973 23.40 37.21 33.65
N PHE A 974 23.04 37.80 34.80
CA PHE A 974 23.74 38.80 35.63
C PHE A 974 24.19 40.17 35.07
N GLY A 975 23.65 41.25 35.68
CA GLY A 975 24.13 42.66 35.61
C GLY A 975 25.45 42.91 36.40
N PRO A 976 25.88 44.16 36.69
CA PRO A 976 25.10 45.34 37.11
C PRO A 976 25.46 46.69 36.39
N VAL A 977 24.51 47.64 36.24
CA VAL A 977 24.26 48.92 37.00
C VAL A 977 25.16 50.13 36.61
N ASP A 978 24.50 51.22 36.21
CA ASP A 978 24.67 52.65 36.59
C ASP A 978 23.81 53.51 35.60
N ASP A 979 22.68 54.08 36.06
CA ASP A 979 22.43 55.51 36.40
C ASP A 979 22.66 56.48 35.20
N ASP A 980 21.81 57.42 34.82
CA ASP A 980 20.76 58.17 35.51
C ASP A 980 19.90 58.98 34.48
N ASP A 981 18.80 59.55 34.98
CA ASP A 981 18.16 60.81 34.56
C ASP A 981 17.06 60.91 33.45
N THR A 982 15.82 60.89 33.96
CA THR A 982 14.80 61.98 33.91
C THR A 982 13.91 62.28 32.67
N THR A 983 12.60 62.22 32.98
CA THR A 983 11.49 63.15 32.63
C THR A 983 10.76 63.08 31.27
N ASN A 984 9.63 62.36 31.32
CA ASN A 984 8.25 62.57 30.79
C ASN A 984 7.86 63.94 30.17
N PRO A 985 6.76 64.01 29.37
CA PRO A 985 5.56 63.16 29.42
C PRO A 985 5.21 62.33 28.18
#